data_AF-Q22TK6-F1
#
_entry.id   AF-Q22TK6-F1
#
_cell.length_a   1.000
_cell.length_b   1.000
_cell.length_c   1.000
_cell.angle_alpha   90.00
_cell.angle_beta   90.00
_cell.angle_gamma   90.00
#
_symmetry.space_group_name_H-M   'P 1'
#
loop_
_entity.id
_entity.type
_entity.pdbx_description
1 polymer ?
#
loop_
_entity_poly.entity_id
_entity_poly.type
_entity_poly.pdbx_seq_one_letter_code
_entity_poly.pdbx_strand_id
1 'polypeptide(L)'
;MLEKLHATSGMDREEILRNIVGYSTLIDTPFGQRCALYADHTATGRPFKMIEDMIQQKIKPMVANSHTETSLMGYFSTQMLHYAEVSILKSFKVSKATHFSVPCGNGATGAFERLTKILRVADIAKMETYKAPDIEKCKNPNIPAVYITPYEHHSNILPWSNAGCNLQMVNGDKYGNMNIVDLQERLIANSHFKIQIVSVSATSNVTSQRTDLSKVNEMIKNYKEKHLLPGHKIFFISDCAAFCSHNRLNLSDEGLSEIDFVCISPHKHLGGSESTGVLIAKLSAYDLTQPPSFPGGGTVKAVVGLESDQTWYDSDPTAREMPGTPNAIGFYRAALTFELQDYIGLEFIIEKEEQNAKYFYNRIQQINDEFKRSEQIPPRNVHIYGDTDIEIRYDVFSFNIYGPGTTTDAYGKSLFHPNFVARVLNDVFGIQVRSGCSCAGPYGVLLLGIPQKKAVEIVGEMLNGYEDVKPGWIRLDTFFSFDKYELDYIVEAIRLIAIYGERILRFYEQNVRTAQFNFRGQSHPNFDFSLFGLQRENINEIALEERPKYLADQLEIGTKIMENPQEYIKENFPHLMEGIKSENNSDGPHSLNQSRSSGISGKSIKALRPLVMKKETDSSTSNKSQTKIPQAIKSEDILKTNSSSSNANIKNMISASIRDEIRNVLSEMPNISQKLAEPQIQSNTQSKLDILKNIFNKYSSQEASGTVGINQINALQFAQDYNILSSNKVTINELMHNFNILTKSKKQDMLLFPQFTAFVENIAIQVLQNSDQYVTISDKLEAFYSQYLQRQNVQTTKVLRRPLANKNNAINWNNGIKTQPDDNSIEYIDNKIKNQTPIQYSSKSTKNLSSKNINDNIFSDRRANKIQPNSPIQEKAFYYADSYHTSSKSQLQAQQKKELMIQRAQEIKKQLKEHEKNLYAFISK
;
A
#
# COMPACT_ATOMS: atom_id res chain seq x y z
N MET A 1 -4.68 21.98 41.70
CA MET A 1 -4.21 20.73 41.05
C MET A 1 -4.12 20.91 39.54
N LEU A 2 -5.15 21.48 38.89
CA LEU A 2 -5.06 21.98 37.50
C LEU A 2 -4.00 23.08 37.28
N GLU A 3 -3.81 24.01 38.23
CA GLU A 3 -2.72 25.00 38.17
C GLU A 3 -1.31 24.41 38.34
N LYS A 4 -1.18 23.18 38.86
CA LYS A 4 0.13 22.50 38.95
C LYS A 4 0.51 21.75 37.66
N LEU A 5 -0.46 21.45 36.78
CA LEU A 5 -0.22 20.87 35.45
C LEU A 5 0.29 21.92 34.45
N HIS A 6 -0.05 23.20 34.64
CA HIS A 6 0.48 24.30 33.83
C HIS A 6 1.99 24.55 34.03
N ALA A 7 2.62 23.96 35.04
CA ALA A 7 4.05 24.13 35.32
C ALA A 7 4.96 23.08 34.64
N THR A 8 4.39 22.09 33.94
CA THR A 8 5.14 20.98 33.32
C THR A 8 4.93 20.80 31.81
N SER A 9 3.95 21.46 31.19
CA SER A 9 3.77 21.52 29.74
C SER A 9 4.31 22.85 29.21
N GLY A 10 5.20 22.84 28.22
CA GLY A 10 5.76 24.05 27.63
C GLY A 10 4.76 24.86 26.78
N MET A 11 3.64 24.25 26.41
CA MET A 11 2.62 24.80 25.51
C MET A 11 1.23 24.69 26.14
N ASP A 12 0.45 25.77 26.13
CA ASP A 12 -0.95 25.71 26.55
C ASP A 12 -1.83 25.06 25.47
N ARG A 13 -3.05 24.68 25.84
CA ARG A 13 -3.97 24.00 24.91
C ARG A 13 -4.32 24.87 23.69
N GLU A 14 -4.56 26.16 23.86
CA GLU A 14 -4.95 27.04 22.76
C GLU A 14 -3.81 27.21 21.76
N GLU A 15 -2.58 27.24 22.25
CA GLU A 15 -1.38 27.23 21.42
C GLU A 15 -1.22 25.90 20.67
N ILE A 16 -1.46 24.74 21.31
CA ILE A 16 -1.46 23.44 20.63
C ILE A 16 -2.45 23.47 19.47
N LEU A 17 -3.71 23.81 19.73
CA LEU A 17 -4.77 23.80 18.72
C LEU A 17 -4.49 24.74 17.53
N ARG A 18 -4.00 25.95 17.80
CA ARG A 18 -3.61 26.92 16.76
C ARG A 18 -2.48 26.42 15.87
N ASN A 19 -1.64 25.53 16.39
CA ASN A 19 -0.55 24.93 15.62
C ASN A 19 -0.94 23.65 14.89
N ILE A 20 -2.06 22.99 15.22
CA ILE A 20 -2.52 21.82 14.46
C ILE A 20 -3.02 22.29 13.09
N VAL A 21 -2.29 21.92 12.03
CA VAL A 21 -2.65 22.31 10.66
C VAL A 21 -3.94 21.58 10.24
N GLY A 22 -4.93 22.38 9.84
CA GLY A 22 -6.23 21.90 9.37
C GLY A 22 -7.24 21.59 10.47
N TYR A 23 -6.98 22.02 11.72
CA TYR A 23 -7.93 21.85 12.82
C TYR A 23 -9.26 22.63 12.58
N SER A 24 -9.20 23.76 11.87
CA SER A 24 -10.37 24.57 11.46
C SER A 24 -10.70 24.44 9.96
N THR A 25 -10.34 23.31 9.34
CA THR A 25 -10.67 23.05 7.93
C THR A 25 -12.18 22.88 7.76
N LEU A 26 -12.73 23.59 6.78
CA LEU A 26 -14.08 23.39 6.30
C LEU A 26 -14.05 22.41 5.11
N ILE A 27 -15.00 21.47 5.11
CA ILE A 27 -15.19 20.51 4.04
C ILE A 27 -16.59 20.66 3.46
N ASP A 28 -16.69 20.53 2.14
CA ASP A 28 -17.97 20.51 1.45
C ASP A 28 -18.55 19.10 1.48
N THR A 29 -19.76 18.97 2.01
CA THR A 29 -20.50 17.71 2.03
C THR A 29 -21.80 17.85 1.24
N PRO A 30 -22.50 16.74 0.93
CA PRO A 30 -23.81 16.80 0.32
C PRO A 30 -24.81 17.64 1.13
N PHE A 31 -24.61 17.79 2.45
CA PHE A 31 -25.51 18.53 3.35
C PHE A 31 -25.00 19.94 3.67
N GLY A 32 -24.11 20.48 2.83
CA GLY A 32 -23.49 21.78 2.98
C GLY A 32 -22.12 21.71 3.65
N GLN A 33 -21.57 22.86 3.97
CA GLN A 33 -20.24 22.96 4.55
C GLN A 33 -20.22 22.44 6.00
N ARG A 34 -19.15 21.74 6.38
CA ARG A 34 -18.90 21.26 7.75
C ARG A 34 -17.49 21.60 8.18
N CYS A 35 -17.33 22.06 9.42
CA CYS A 35 -16.05 22.06 10.12
C CYS A 35 -15.64 20.62 10.38
N ALA A 36 -14.49 20.23 9.82
CA ALA A 36 -13.98 18.88 9.95
C ALA A 36 -13.51 18.61 11.38
N LEU A 37 -13.85 17.43 11.88
CA LEU A 37 -13.30 16.88 13.12
C LEU A 37 -12.51 15.63 12.78
N TYR A 38 -11.19 15.69 12.90
CA TYR A 38 -10.31 14.61 12.45
C TYR A 38 -9.97 13.63 13.57
N ALA A 39 -10.55 12.43 13.53
CA ALA A 39 -10.39 11.38 14.54
C ALA A 39 -9.77 10.11 13.94
N ASP A 40 -8.73 10.25 13.11
CA ASP A 40 -7.93 9.14 12.56
C ASP A 40 -6.41 9.43 12.65
N HIS A 41 -5.98 10.09 13.74
CA HIS A 41 -4.56 10.35 14.04
C HIS A 41 -3.74 9.05 14.07
N THR A 42 -4.37 7.93 14.44
CA THR A 42 -3.77 6.58 14.42
C THR A 42 -3.26 6.18 13.03
N ALA A 43 -3.90 6.65 11.96
CA ALA A 43 -3.44 6.42 10.59
C ALA A 43 -2.31 7.37 10.19
N THR A 44 -2.50 8.67 10.44
CA THR A 44 -1.49 9.70 10.21
C THR A 44 -1.76 10.87 11.13
N GLY A 45 -0.72 11.37 11.80
CA GLY A 45 -0.82 12.59 12.57
C GLY A 45 -0.97 13.80 11.66
N ARG A 46 -1.56 14.86 12.19
CA ARG A 46 -1.69 16.15 11.50
C ARG A 46 -0.34 16.89 11.49
N PRO A 47 -0.04 17.67 10.43
CA PRO A 47 1.11 18.56 10.45
C PRO A 47 1.00 19.59 11.58
N PHE A 48 2.13 20.11 12.03
CA PHE A 48 2.21 21.07 13.12
C PHE A 48 2.91 22.33 12.64
N LYS A 49 2.22 23.47 12.67
CA LYS A 49 2.61 24.72 12.02
C LYS A 49 4.03 25.16 12.41
N MET A 50 4.38 25.09 13.70
CA MET A 50 5.75 25.40 14.16
C MET A 50 6.83 24.55 13.47
N ILE A 51 6.59 23.26 13.26
CA ILE A 51 7.52 22.36 12.55
C ILE A 51 7.55 22.69 11.06
N GLU A 52 6.38 22.89 10.44
CA GLU A 52 6.29 23.22 9.01
C GLU A 52 6.98 24.55 8.68
N ASP A 53 6.73 25.59 9.48
CA ASP A 53 7.34 26.91 9.31
C ASP A 53 8.86 26.83 9.49
N MET A 54 9.34 26.09 10.48
CA MET A 54 10.78 25.90 10.68
C MET A 54 11.43 25.14 9.52
N ILE A 55 10.82 24.03 9.08
CA ILE A 55 11.33 23.25 7.95
C ILE A 55 11.36 24.12 6.68
N GLN A 56 10.28 24.85 6.41
CA GLN A 56 10.14 25.66 5.20
C GLN A 56 11.09 26.86 5.19
N GLN A 57 11.20 27.58 6.31
CA GLN A 57 11.87 28.88 6.35
C GLN A 57 13.34 28.79 6.78
N LYS A 58 13.73 27.75 7.53
CA LYS A 58 15.08 27.61 8.10
C LYS A 58 15.84 26.41 7.57
N ILE A 59 15.18 25.26 7.40
CA ILE A 59 15.86 24.02 6.99
C ILE A 59 16.02 23.93 5.48
N LYS A 60 14.91 23.94 4.72
CA LYS A 60 14.93 23.76 3.25
C LYS A 60 15.88 24.73 2.51
N PRO A 61 16.04 26.02 2.89
CA PRO A 61 17.00 26.90 2.23
C PRO A 61 18.47 26.49 2.39
N MET A 62 18.80 25.68 3.40
CA MET A 62 20.17 25.25 3.74
C MET A 62 20.50 23.82 3.27
N VAL A 63 19.50 23.06 2.80
CA VAL A 63 19.66 21.64 2.43
C VAL A 63 20.50 21.49 1.17
N ALA A 64 21.48 20.60 1.22
CA ALA A 64 22.29 20.14 0.11
C ALA A 64 22.61 18.64 0.29
N ASN A 65 23.48 18.09 -0.57
CA ASN A 65 23.90 16.70 -0.44
C ASN A 65 24.77 16.51 0.82
N SER A 66 24.46 15.51 1.64
CA SER A 66 25.10 15.22 2.93
C SER A 66 26.44 14.47 2.83
N HIS A 67 26.94 14.22 1.62
CA HIS A 67 28.20 13.51 1.37
C HIS A 67 29.42 14.44 1.20
N THR A 68 29.25 15.75 1.46
CA THR A 68 30.35 16.73 1.42
C THR A 68 30.26 17.67 2.61
N GLU A 69 31.33 17.76 3.40
CA GLU A 69 31.39 18.67 4.55
C GLU A 69 32.21 19.96 4.27
N THR A 70 32.78 20.09 3.07
CA THR A 70 33.59 21.26 2.70
C THR A 70 32.75 22.52 2.47
N SER A 71 31.54 22.36 1.93
CA SER A 71 30.60 23.47 1.75
C SER A 71 29.67 23.60 2.96
N LEU A 72 29.30 24.82 3.32
CA LEU A 72 28.45 25.08 4.48
C LEU A 72 27.11 24.34 4.41
N MET A 73 26.46 24.30 3.24
CA MET A 73 25.15 23.64 3.07
C MET A 73 25.26 22.11 3.12
N GLY A 74 26.35 21.55 2.60
CA GLY A 74 26.64 20.12 2.72
C GLY A 74 26.90 19.73 4.17
N TYR A 75 27.78 20.47 4.86
CA TYR A 75 28.04 20.30 6.29
C TYR A 75 26.76 20.42 7.13
N PHE A 76 25.93 21.43 6.87
CA PHE A 76 24.65 21.61 7.54
C PHE A 76 23.76 20.36 7.41
N SER A 77 23.66 19.80 6.20
CA SER A 77 22.83 18.62 5.94
C SER A 77 23.35 17.37 6.65
N THR A 78 24.67 17.22 6.74
CA THR A 78 25.31 16.14 7.51
C THR A 78 25.07 16.29 9.01
N GLN A 79 25.23 17.50 9.56
CA GLN A 79 24.96 17.78 10.97
C GLN A 79 23.47 17.57 11.32
N MET A 80 22.56 17.90 10.39
CA MET A 80 21.13 17.65 10.56
C MET A 80 20.81 16.15 10.70
N LEU A 81 21.46 15.28 9.91
CA LEU A 81 21.32 13.83 10.02
C LEU A 81 21.86 13.30 11.36
N HIS A 82 23.05 13.76 11.78
CA HIS A 82 23.63 13.37 13.07
C HIS A 82 22.76 13.83 14.24
N TYR A 83 22.23 15.07 14.17
CA TYR A 83 21.30 15.57 15.16
C TYR A 83 20.05 14.69 15.24
N ALA A 84 19.47 14.32 14.10
CA ALA A 84 18.29 13.47 14.06
C ALA A 84 18.53 12.10 14.73
N GLU A 85 19.64 11.44 14.40
CA GLU A 85 20.02 10.17 15.01
C GLU A 85 20.16 10.31 16.54
N VAL A 86 20.95 11.28 17.01
CA VAL A 86 21.23 11.45 18.44
C VAL A 86 19.97 11.84 19.20
N SER A 87 19.14 12.73 18.64
CA SER A 87 17.89 13.17 19.26
C SER A 87 16.91 12.00 19.42
N ILE A 88 16.73 11.18 18.37
CA ILE A 88 15.89 9.99 18.43
C ILE A 88 16.40 9.01 19.48
N LEU A 89 17.70 8.65 19.47
CA LEU A 89 18.26 7.74 20.48
C LEU A 89 18.06 8.26 21.91
N LYS A 90 18.24 9.57 22.12
CA LYS A 90 18.01 10.22 23.42
C LYS A 90 16.54 10.13 23.85
N SER A 91 15.58 10.27 22.93
CA SER A 91 14.15 10.09 23.23
C SER A 91 13.81 8.68 23.73
N PHE A 92 14.60 7.68 23.32
CA PHE A 92 14.51 6.29 23.79
C PHE A 92 15.47 5.96 24.94
N LYS A 93 16.09 6.98 25.55
CA LYS A 93 17.03 6.90 26.68
C LYS A 93 18.27 6.06 26.40
N VAL A 94 18.72 6.01 25.15
CA VAL A 94 19.95 5.32 24.73
C VAL A 94 20.87 6.27 23.96
N SER A 95 22.06 5.80 23.58
CA SER A 95 23.06 6.60 22.88
C SER A 95 23.79 5.80 21.80
N LYS A 96 24.59 6.48 20.98
CA LYS A 96 25.44 5.85 19.95
C LYS A 96 26.44 4.82 20.50
N ALA A 97 26.68 4.80 21.82
CA ALA A 97 27.57 3.82 22.45
C ALA A 97 26.95 2.41 22.54
N THR A 98 25.62 2.30 22.51
CA THR A 98 24.90 1.03 22.68
C THR A 98 23.92 0.73 21.55
N HIS A 99 23.46 1.76 20.85
CA HIS A 99 22.45 1.67 19.80
C HIS A 99 22.79 2.57 18.62
N PHE A 100 22.14 2.33 17.50
CA PHE A 100 22.17 3.23 16.34
C PHE A 100 20.77 3.39 15.78
N SER A 101 20.51 4.47 15.05
CA SER A 101 19.20 4.69 14.43
C SER A 101 19.32 5.17 12.99
N VAL A 102 18.44 4.65 12.12
CA VAL A 102 18.49 4.95 10.70
C VAL A 102 17.12 5.22 10.08
N PRO A 103 17.05 6.14 9.10
CA PRO A 103 15.83 6.39 8.35
C PRO A 103 15.52 5.22 7.43
N CYS A 104 14.29 4.74 7.51
CA CYS A 104 13.77 3.60 6.78
C CYS A 104 12.52 3.99 6.01
N GLY A 105 12.67 4.37 4.72
CA GLY A 105 11.58 4.54 3.76
C GLY A 105 10.24 5.05 4.34
N ASN A 106 9.15 4.34 4.03
CA ASN A 106 7.81 4.73 4.45
C ASN A 106 7.38 3.97 5.72
N GLY A 107 7.39 4.67 6.86
CA GLY A 107 6.91 4.15 8.15
C GLY A 107 7.62 2.88 8.65
N ALA A 108 7.04 2.22 9.64
CA ALA A 108 7.58 0.98 10.21
C ALA A 108 7.66 -0.15 9.17
N THR A 109 6.86 -0.12 8.10
CA THR A 109 7.01 -1.03 6.96
C THR A 109 8.42 -0.96 6.36
N GLY A 110 8.95 0.25 6.17
CA GLY A 110 10.32 0.45 5.70
C GLY A 110 11.34 -0.08 6.70
N ALA A 111 11.08 0.07 8.00
CA ALA A 111 11.95 -0.44 9.06
C ALA A 111 11.96 -1.98 9.10
N PHE A 112 10.82 -2.65 8.97
CA PHE A 112 10.74 -4.11 8.88
C PHE A 112 11.42 -4.65 7.61
N GLU A 113 11.20 -4.02 6.46
CA GLU A 113 11.89 -4.40 5.21
C GLU A 113 13.40 -4.18 5.29
N ARG A 114 13.84 -3.15 6.01
CA ARG A 114 15.26 -2.95 6.31
C ARG A 114 15.78 -4.04 7.25
N LEU A 115 15.02 -4.36 8.29
CA LEU A 115 15.39 -5.33 9.31
C LEU A 115 15.52 -6.76 8.75
N THR A 116 14.63 -7.19 7.85
CA THR A 116 14.74 -8.50 7.19
C THR A 116 16.05 -8.64 6.41
N LYS A 117 16.55 -7.54 5.83
CA LYS A 117 17.84 -7.49 5.13
C LYS A 117 19.03 -7.45 6.08
N ILE A 118 18.96 -6.65 7.16
CA ILE A 118 19.99 -6.64 8.22
C ILE A 118 20.18 -8.04 8.80
N LEU A 119 19.08 -8.74 9.10
CA LEU A 119 19.12 -10.10 9.65
C LEU A 119 19.37 -11.19 8.59
N ARG A 120 19.40 -10.81 7.30
CA ARG A 120 19.58 -11.71 6.14
C ARG A 120 18.62 -12.91 6.11
N VAL A 121 17.44 -12.78 6.72
CA VAL A 121 16.52 -13.91 6.90
C VAL A 121 16.03 -14.48 5.57
N ALA A 122 15.85 -13.62 4.56
CA ALA A 122 15.46 -14.05 3.21
C ALA A 122 16.57 -14.83 2.50
N ASP A 123 17.83 -14.44 2.68
CA ASP A 123 18.98 -15.16 2.10
C ASP A 123 19.06 -16.57 2.70
N ILE A 124 18.94 -16.66 4.02
CA ILE A 124 18.97 -17.92 4.76
C ILE A 124 17.82 -18.83 4.30
N ALA A 125 16.59 -18.32 4.32
CA ALA A 125 15.41 -19.11 3.96
C ALA A 125 15.43 -19.59 2.50
N LYS A 126 15.88 -18.75 1.55
CA LYS A 126 16.02 -19.13 0.14
C LYS A 126 17.09 -20.19 -0.06
N MET A 127 18.28 -20.03 0.52
CA MET A 127 19.37 -21.01 0.40
C MET A 127 18.96 -22.39 0.91
N GLU A 128 18.23 -22.44 2.02
CA GLU A 128 17.78 -23.67 2.63
C GLU A 128 16.60 -24.30 1.87
N THR A 129 15.73 -23.49 1.28
CA THR A 129 14.66 -23.94 0.37
C THR A 129 15.20 -24.67 -0.85
N TYR A 130 16.32 -24.23 -1.44
CA TYR A 130 16.92 -24.93 -2.58
C TYR A 130 17.46 -26.32 -2.23
N LYS A 131 17.76 -26.58 -0.95
CA LYS A 131 18.34 -27.86 -0.49
C LYS A 131 17.28 -28.89 -0.11
N ALA A 132 16.03 -28.49 0.17
CA ALA A 132 14.97 -29.39 0.62
C ALA A 132 13.61 -29.05 -0.05
N PRO A 133 12.98 -29.98 -0.80
CA PRO A 133 11.67 -29.75 -1.43
C PRO A 133 10.54 -29.49 -0.41
N ASP A 134 9.47 -28.84 -0.87
CA ASP A 134 8.47 -28.08 -0.10
C ASP A 134 7.86 -28.70 1.16
N ILE A 135 7.89 -30.03 1.32
CA ILE A 135 7.25 -30.75 2.44
C ILE A 135 8.09 -30.69 3.73
N GLU A 136 9.40 -30.41 3.65
CA GLU A 136 10.29 -30.37 4.82
C GLU A 136 10.64 -28.97 5.32
N LYS A 137 10.23 -27.90 4.62
CA LYS A 137 10.60 -26.50 4.92
C LYS A 137 10.28 -26.09 6.36
N CYS A 138 9.06 -26.35 6.83
CA CYS A 138 8.63 -25.98 8.18
C CYS A 138 9.35 -26.74 9.31
N LYS A 139 10.15 -27.76 8.97
CA LYS A 139 10.95 -28.56 9.90
C LYS A 139 12.45 -28.30 9.78
N ASN A 140 12.89 -27.50 8.81
CA ASN A 140 14.31 -27.21 8.65
C ASN A 140 14.76 -26.22 9.74
N PRO A 141 15.63 -26.63 10.70
CA PRO A 141 16.07 -25.79 11.80
C PRO A 141 16.89 -24.56 11.36
N ASN A 142 17.37 -24.54 10.11
CA ASN A 142 18.12 -23.42 9.56
C ASN A 142 17.22 -22.30 9.04
N ILE A 143 15.94 -22.55 8.74
CA ILE A 143 15.01 -21.50 8.31
C ILE A 143 14.57 -20.72 9.56
N PRO A 144 14.73 -19.37 9.60
CA PRO A 144 14.36 -18.59 10.77
C PRO A 144 12.89 -18.78 11.18
N ALA A 145 12.64 -19.02 12.46
CA ALA A 145 11.30 -19.07 13.03
C ALA A 145 10.92 -17.70 13.59
N VAL A 146 9.75 -17.18 13.21
CA VAL A 146 9.27 -15.85 13.61
C VAL A 146 7.95 -16.00 14.36
N TYR A 147 7.86 -15.44 15.56
CA TYR A 147 6.68 -15.44 16.41
C TYR A 147 6.11 -14.03 16.49
N ILE A 148 4.82 -13.89 16.16
CA ILE A 148 4.12 -12.61 16.13
C ILE A 148 2.85 -12.63 16.99
N THR A 149 2.39 -11.47 17.46
CA THR A 149 1.13 -11.39 18.21
C THR A 149 -0.11 -11.55 17.32
N PRO A 150 -1.30 -11.80 17.89
CA PRO A 150 -2.54 -11.86 17.12
C PRO A 150 -2.92 -10.57 16.38
N TYR A 151 -2.51 -9.40 16.89
CA TYR A 151 -2.93 -8.08 16.41
C TYR A 151 -1.88 -7.36 15.56
N GLU A 152 -0.93 -8.09 14.97
CA GLU A 152 0.06 -7.46 14.11
C GLU A 152 -0.56 -6.75 12.90
N HIS A 153 -0.03 -5.56 12.63
CA HIS A 153 -0.23 -4.88 11.36
C HIS A 153 0.47 -5.66 10.23
N HIS A 154 -0.04 -5.58 9.00
CA HIS A 154 0.55 -6.26 7.84
C HIS A 154 2.05 -5.96 7.63
N SER A 155 2.51 -4.79 8.07
CA SER A 155 3.93 -4.40 8.09
C SER A 155 4.82 -5.30 8.94
N ASN A 156 4.29 -5.94 9.97
CA ASN A 156 4.98 -6.90 10.83
C ASN A 156 4.55 -8.36 10.56
N ILE A 157 3.94 -8.63 9.39
CA ILE A 157 3.55 -9.98 8.96
C ILE A 157 4.19 -10.30 7.61
N LEU A 158 3.91 -9.46 6.61
CA LEU A 158 4.26 -9.72 5.22
C LEU A 158 5.77 -9.75 4.96
N PRO A 159 6.62 -8.90 5.59
CA PRO A 159 8.07 -8.98 5.37
C PRO A 159 8.65 -10.34 5.78
N TRP A 160 8.19 -10.90 6.89
CA TRP A 160 8.62 -12.22 7.36
C TRP A 160 8.11 -13.35 6.46
N SER A 161 6.83 -13.29 6.08
CA SER A 161 6.21 -14.27 5.19
C SER A 161 6.87 -14.26 3.80
N ASN A 162 7.11 -13.09 3.22
CA ASN A 162 7.76 -12.93 1.93
C ASN A 162 9.25 -13.29 1.96
N ALA A 163 9.90 -13.13 3.12
CA ALA A 163 11.27 -13.63 3.32
C ALA A 163 11.33 -15.17 3.35
N GLY A 164 10.20 -15.87 3.47
CA GLY A 164 10.15 -17.34 3.56
C GLY A 164 10.46 -17.89 4.95
N CYS A 165 10.36 -17.05 5.99
CA CYS A 165 10.52 -17.49 7.38
C CYS A 165 9.39 -18.45 7.79
N ASN A 166 9.66 -19.29 8.80
CA ASN A 166 8.63 -20.06 9.48
C ASN A 166 7.84 -19.15 10.43
N LEU A 167 6.83 -18.47 9.89
CA LEU A 167 6.01 -17.50 10.61
C LEU A 167 4.89 -18.19 11.39
N GLN A 168 4.85 -17.95 12.70
CA GLN A 168 3.87 -18.49 13.62
C GLN A 168 3.22 -17.35 14.40
N MET A 169 1.88 -17.33 14.40
CA MET A 169 1.12 -16.42 15.24
C MET A 169 0.91 -17.05 16.61
N VAL A 170 1.23 -16.30 17.66
CA VAL A 170 0.90 -16.64 19.06
C VAL A 170 -0.61 -16.60 19.21
N ASN A 171 -1.17 -17.52 19.99
CA ASN A 171 -2.59 -17.56 20.26
C ASN A 171 -3.06 -16.31 21.03
N GLY A 172 -4.26 -15.84 20.67
CA GLY A 172 -4.92 -14.77 21.41
C GLY A 172 -5.74 -15.32 22.58
N ASP A 173 -5.96 -14.50 23.60
CA ASP A 173 -7.02 -14.73 24.58
C ASP A 173 -8.42 -14.45 23.98
N LYS A 174 -9.47 -14.55 24.80
CA LYS A 174 -10.85 -14.30 24.35
C LYS A 174 -11.12 -12.87 23.84
N TYR A 175 -10.25 -11.91 24.15
CA TYR A 175 -10.31 -10.53 23.69
C TYR A 175 -9.31 -10.24 22.58
N GLY A 176 -8.55 -11.26 22.16
CA GLY A 176 -7.52 -11.16 21.14
C GLY A 176 -6.19 -10.59 21.64
N ASN A 177 -5.95 -10.52 22.96
CA ASN A 177 -4.65 -10.15 23.51
C ASN A 177 -3.64 -11.28 23.35
N MET A 178 -2.34 -10.99 23.32
CA MET A 178 -1.30 -12.01 23.24
C MET A 178 -1.28 -12.92 24.48
N ASN A 179 -1.25 -14.24 24.26
CA ASN A 179 -0.99 -15.20 25.32
C ASN A 179 0.52 -15.45 25.49
N ILE A 180 1.12 -14.90 26.55
CA ILE A 180 2.57 -15.04 26.84
C ILE A 180 2.97 -16.51 27.10
N VAL A 181 2.09 -17.31 27.71
CA VAL A 181 2.35 -18.73 27.98
C VAL A 181 2.47 -19.51 26.68
N ASP A 182 1.56 -19.26 25.73
CA ASP A 182 1.62 -19.89 24.40
C ASP A 182 2.90 -19.50 23.64
N LEU A 183 3.34 -18.25 23.75
CA LEU A 183 4.63 -17.82 23.19
C LEU A 183 5.81 -18.62 23.81
N GLN A 184 5.82 -18.76 25.13
CA GLN A 184 6.87 -19.51 25.84
C GLN A 184 6.89 -20.98 25.42
N GLU A 185 5.73 -21.64 25.38
CA GLU A 185 5.60 -23.05 24.97
C GLU A 185 6.09 -23.27 23.53
N ARG A 186 5.76 -22.35 22.61
CA ARG A 186 6.24 -22.40 21.23
C ARG A 186 7.75 -22.25 21.13
N LEU A 187 8.34 -21.29 21.85
CA LEU A 187 9.80 -21.11 21.88
C LEU A 187 10.53 -22.35 22.40
N ILE A 188 9.98 -23.02 23.43
CA ILE A 188 10.55 -24.25 23.98
C ILE A 188 10.44 -25.40 22.98
N ALA A 189 9.25 -25.63 22.42
CA ALA A 189 9.00 -26.69 21.43
C ALA A 189 9.88 -26.54 20.17
N ASN A 190 10.23 -25.30 19.83
CA ASN A 190 11.00 -24.92 18.65
C ASN A 190 12.45 -24.51 18.98
N SER A 191 12.99 -24.91 20.13
CA SER A 191 14.38 -24.63 20.54
C SER A 191 15.45 -25.11 19.55
N HIS A 192 15.10 -26.09 18.69
CA HIS A 192 15.96 -26.62 17.63
C HIS A 192 16.22 -25.63 16.48
N PHE A 193 15.43 -24.57 16.32
CA PHE A 193 15.70 -23.54 15.29
C PHE A 193 16.92 -22.70 15.68
N LYS A 194 17.83 -22.50 14.72
CA LYS A 194 19.07 -21.73 14.93
C LYS A 194 18.82 -20.25 15.13
N ILE A 195 17.80 -19.71 14.47
CA ILE A 195 17.39 -18.30 14.59
C ILE A 195 15.91 -18.29 14.93
N GLN A 196 15.59 -17.72 16.09
CA GLN A 196 14.23 -17.43 16.51
C GLN A 196 14.05 -15.92 16.61
N ILE A 197 12.89 -15.41 16.22
CA ILE A 197 12.58 -13.98 16.22
C ILE A 197 11.24 -13.81 16.91
N VAL A 198 11.19 -13.05 17.98
CA VAL A 198 9.95 -12.63 18.63
C VAL A 198 9.69 -11.20 18.17
N SER A 199 8.67 -10.99 17.33
CA SER A 199 8.33 -9.66 16.81
C SER A 199 6.92 -9.28 17.24
N VAL A 200 6.82 -8.35 18.19
CA VAL A 200 5.53 -8.01 18.83
C VAL A 200 5.19 -6.54 18.67
N SER A 201 3.94 -6.26 18.33
CA SER A 201 3.36 -4.93 18.49
C SER A 201 3.36 -4.50 19.95
N ALA A 202 3.88 -3.31 20.24
CA ALA A 202 3.79 -2.69 21.57
C ALA A 202 2.35 -2.26 21.89
N THR A 203 1.57 -1.95 20.85
CA THR A 203 0.15 -1.58 20.97
C THR A 203 -0.58 -1.96 19.68
N SER A 204 -1.79 -2.50 19.82
CA SER A 204 -2.68 -2.80 18.68
C SER A 204 -3.16 -1.53 17.98
N ASN A 205 -3.00 -1.44 16.66
CA ASN A 205 -3.54 -0.32 15.86
C ASN A 205 -5.07 -0.38 15.66
N VAL A 206 -5.72 -1.40 16.21
CA VAL A 206 -7.15 -1.66 16.09
C VAL A 206 -7.85 -1.41 17.42
N THR A 207 -7.35 -2.01 18.50
CA THR A 207 -8.00 -1.99 19.82
C THR A 207 -7.29 -1.12 20.85
N SER A 208 -6.15 -0.52 20.47
CA SER A 208 -5.21 0.21 21.35
C SER A 208 -4.73 -0.54 22.58
N GLN A 209 -4.96 -1.85 22.67
CA GLN A 209 -4.50 -2.69 23.77
C GLN A 209 -2.98 -2.72 23.81
N ARG A 210 -2.44 -2.56 25.02
CA ARG A 210 -1.00 -2.48 25.30
C ARG A 210 -0.42 -3.87 25.52
N THR A 211 0.75 -4.13 24.95
CA THR A 211 1.55 -5.32 25.28
C THR A 211 2.39 -5.03 26.50
N ASP A 212 2.35 -5.92 27.49
CA ASP A 212 3.26 -5.87 28.63
C ASP A 212 4.66 -6.34 28.20
N LEU A 213 5.41 -5.43 27.57
CA LEU A 213 6.74 -5.72 27.03
C LEU A 213 7.72 -6.15 28.12
N SER A 214 7.56 -5.69 29.35
CA SER A 214 8.41 -6.10 30.48
C SER A 214 8.22 -7.58 30.81
N LYS A 215 6.98 -8.09 30.81
CA LYS A 215 6.73 -9.54 30.96
C LYS A 215 7.26 -10.35 29.78
N VAL A 216 7.13 -9.85 28.55
CA VAL A 216 7.70 -10.52 27.37
C VAL A 216 9.23 -10.59 27.47
N ASN A 217 9.86 -9.50 27.87
CA ASN A 217 11.30 -9.41 28.10
C ASN A 217 11.76 -10.40 29.17
N GLU A 218 11.10 -10.44 30.34
CA GLU A 218 11.41 -11.38 31.41
C GLU A 218 11.29 -12.84 30.94
N MET A 219 10.23 -13.17 30.20
CA MET A 219 10.04 -14.50 29.63
C MET A 219 11.16 -14.86 28.64
N ILE A 220 11.52 -13.95 27.73
CA ILE A 220 12.62 -14.15 26.78
C ILE A 220 13.95 -14.35 27.51
N LYS A 221 14.25 -13.54 28.53
CA LYS A 221 15.46 -13.68 29.35
C LYS A 221 15.53 -15.06 30.00
N ASN A 222 14.45 -15.47 30.67
CA ASN A 222 14.33 -16.80 31.27
C ASN A 222 14.50 -17.93 30.24
N TYR A 223 13.98 -17.75 29.02
CA TYR A 223 14.15 -18.69 27.92
C TYR A 223 15.62 -18.79 27.48
N LYS A 224 16.30 -17.65 27.30
CA LYS A 224 17.72 -17.59 26.92
C LYS A 224 18.59 -18.35 27.92
N GLU A 225 18.35 -18.17 29.22
CA GLU A 225 19.13 -18.81 30.29
C GLU A 225 18.92 -20.33 30.36
N LYS A 226 17.71 -20.82 30.11
CA LYS A 226 17.33 -22.23 30.38
C LYS A 226 17.29 -23.12 29.14
N HIS A 227 17.05 -22.54 27.96
CA HIS A 227 16.65 -23.30 26.78
C HIS A 227 17.40 -22.93 25.49
N LEU A 228 18.12 -21.80 25.45
CA LEU A 228 18.85 -21.42 24.24
C LEU A 228 20.10 -22.28 24.06
N LEU A 229 20.17 -22.98 22.94
CA LEU A 229 21.28 -23.86 22.62
C LEU A 229 22.53 -23.06 22.19
N PRO A 230 23.75 -23.57 22.44
CA PRO A 230 24.98 -22.93 21.97
C PRO A 230 24.98 -22.69 20.47
N GLY A 231 25.32 -21.46 20.06
CA GLY A 231 25.33 -21.05 18.65
C GLY A 231 23.95 -20.68 18.07
N HIS A 232 22.87 -20.81 18.84
CA HIS A 232 21.54 -20.35 18.44
C HIS A 232 21.35 -18.88 18.85
N LYS A 233 20.51 -18.16 18.11
CA LYS A 233 20.17 -16.76 18.34
C LYS A 233 18.68 -16.60 18.52
N ILE A 234 18.30 -15.69 19.41
CA ILE A 234 16.93 -15.19 19.53
C ILE A 234 16.96 -13.66 19.51
N PHE A 235 16.16 -13.08 18.61
CA PHE A 235 16.00 -11.63 18.49
C PHE A 235 14.64 -11.20 19.01
N PHE A 236 14.59 -10.09 19.76
CA PHE A 236 13.35 -9.47 20.20
C PHE A 236 13.13 -8.13 19.50
N ILE A 237 12.01 -8.02 18.79
CA ILE A 237 11.65 -6.85 17.98
C ILE A 237 10.34 -6.27 18.53
N SER A 238 10.32 -4.95 18.71
CA SER A 238 9.11 -4.21 19.07
C SER A 238 8.60 -3.39 17.88
N ASP A 239 7.37 -3.65 17.43
CA ASP A 239 6.64 -2.74 16.54
C ASP A 239 6.01 -1.63 17.40
N CYS A 240 6.61 -0.43 17.34
CA CYS A 240 6.13 0.75 18.03
C CYS A 240 5.39 1.71 17.10
N ALA A 241 4.98 1.29 15.90
CA ALA A 241 4.31 2.15 14.94
C ALA A 241 3.05 2.81 15.52
N ALA A 242 2.19 2.04 16.19
CA ALA A 242 0.97 2.55 16.83
C ALA A 242 1.15 2.92 18.30
N PHE A 243 2.34 2.72 18.87
CA PHE A 243 2.63 2.99 20.28
C PHE A 243 3.26 4.37 20.48
N CYS A 244 4.22 4.74 19.61
CA CYS A 244 5.07 5.91 19.83
C CYS A 244 4.31 7.24 19.82
N SER A 245 3.14 7.32 19.18
CA SER A 245 2.27 8.50 19.23
C SER A 245 1.72 8.79 20.62
N HIS A 246 1.57 7.76 21.47
CA HIS A 246 0.98 7.83 22.80
C HIS A 246 2.04 7.84 23.91
N ASN A 247 3.09 7.04 23.75
CA ASN A 247 4.13 6.83 24.78
C ASN A 247 5.49 6.49 24.14
N ARG A 248 6.56 6.36 24.93
CA ARG A 248 7.91 6.01 24.43
C ARG A 248 8.54 4.92 25.29
N LEU A 249 9.36 4.08 24.65
CA LEU A 249 10.12 3.05 25.36
C LEU A 249 11.35 3.67 26.03
N ASN A 250 11.61 3.27 27.26
CA ASN A 250 12.89 3.51 27.92
C ASN A 250 13.80 2.30 27.70
N LEU A 251 14.60 2.29 26.63
CA LEU A 251 15.46 1.15 26.29
C LEU A 251 16.67 0.99 27.23
N SER A 252 16.88 1.92 28.18
CA SER A 252 17.85 1.74 29.26
C SER A 252 17.30 0.97 30.46
N ASP A 253 15.99 0.71 30.50
CA ASP A 253 15.36 -0.10 31.54
C ASP A 253 15.79 -1.58 31.41
N GLU A 254 16.20 -2.20 32.52
CA GLU A 254 16.52 -3.62 32.55
C GLU A 254 15.32 -4.48 32.13
N GLY A 255 14.11 -4.02 32.42
CA GLY A 255 12.86 -4.65 32.00
C GLY A 255 12.65 -4.68 30.48
N LEU A 256 13.46 -3.98 29.69
CA LEU A 256 13.39 -3.95 28.22
C LEU A 256 14.74 -4.30 27.55
N SER A 257 15.71 -4.79 28.33
CA SER A 257 17.09 -5.03 27.91
C SER A 257 17.27 -6.07 26.80
N GLU A 258 16.30 -6.97 26.61
CA GLU A 258 16.30 -7.98 25.57
C GLU A 258 15.82 -7.45 24.22
N ILE A 259 15.20 -6.25 24.14
CA ILE A 259 14.78 -5.65 22.87
C ILE A 259 16.02 -5.32 22.03
N ASP A 260 16.12 -5.98 20.87
CA ASP A 260 17.22 -5.81 19.93
C ASP A 260 16.90 -4.73 18.87
N PHE A 261 15.63 -4.63 18.47
CA PHE A 261 15.18 -3.72 17.41
C PHE A 261 13.83 -3.06 17.73
N VAL A 262 13.69 -1.79 17.36
CA VAL A 262 12.44 -1.03 17.46
C VAL A 262 12.10 -0.43 16.09
N CYS A 263 10.90 -0.75 15.59
CA CYS A 263 10.37 -0.23 14.33
C CYS A 263 9.32 0.85 14.59
N ILE A 264 9.47 2.03 13.97
CA ILE A 264 8.68 3.23 14.31
C ILE A 264 8.05 3.86 13.06
N SER A 265 6.86 4.43 13.23
CA SER A 265 6.16 5.25 12.23
C SER A 265 5.95 6.70 12.72
N PRO A 266 6.95 7.59 12.60
CA PRO A 266 6.82 8.96 13.06
C PRO A 266 5.69 9.74 12.36
N HIS A 267 5.26 9.34 11.15
CA HIS A 267 4.12 9.97 10.45
C HIS A 267 2.76 9.84 11.18
N LYS A 268 2.67 8.98 12.19
CA LYS A 268 1.50 8.89 13.07
C LYS A 268 1.51 9.90 14.23
N HIS A 269 2.62 10.60 14.43
CA HIS A 269 2.75 11.60 15.48
C HIS A 269 2.22 12.95 15.00
N LEU A 270 1.77 13.78 15.94
CA LEU A 270 1.52 15.19 15.67
C LEU A 270 2.81 15.85 15.14
N GLY A 271 2.71 16.58 14.03
CA GLY A 271 3.84 17.18 13.32
C GLY A 271 4.65 16.21 12.46
N GLY A 272 4.27 14.93 12.40
CA GLY A 272 5.08 13.88 11.79
C GLY A 272 4.78 13.56 10.34
N SER A 273 3.72 14.11 9.75
CA SER A 273 3.41 13.90 8.33
C SER A 273 4.67 14.13 7.48
N GLU A 274 4.91 13.36 6.41
CA GLU A 274 6.14 13.42 5.57
C GLU A 274 7.45 12.91 6.21
N SER A 275 7.43 12.46 7.47
CA SER A 275 8.61 11.81 8.07
C SER A 275 8.88 10.43 7.48
N THR A 276 10.15 10.02 7.55
CA THR A 276 10.57 8.64 7.24
C THR A 276 10.21 7.69 8.36
N GLY A 277 10.06 6.39 8.05
CA GLY A 277 10.13 5.36 9.09
C GLY A 277 11.48 5.35 9.77
N VAL A 278 11.58 4.80 10.97
CA VAL A 278 12.83 4.74 11.74
C VAL A 278 13.02 3.33 12.30
N LEU A 279 14.25 2.82 12.18
CA LEU A 279 14.73 1.63 12.87
C LEU A 279 15.74 2.07 13.94
N ILE A 280 15.50 1.67 15.19
CA ILE A 280 16.51 1.73 16.26
C ILE A 280 17.00 0.31 16.48
N ALA A 281 18.32 0.13 16.55
CA ALA A 281 18.94 -1.18 16.67
C ALA A 281 20.04 -1.17 17.73
N LYS A 282 20.07 -2.22 18.55
CA LYS A 282 21.13 -2.47 19.53
C LYS A 282 22.40 -2.89 18.80
N LEU A 283 23.55 -2.31 19.14
CA LEU A 283 24.82 -2.60 18.47
C LEU A 283 25.20 -4.07 18.58
N SER A 284 24.92 -4.72 19.71
CA SER A 284 25.20 -6.15 19.91
C SER A 284 24.36 -7.08 19.02
N ALA A 285 23.27 -6.58 18.44
CA ALA A 285 22.40 -7.34 17.52
C ALA A 285 22.78 -7.15 16.04
N TYR A 286 23.71 -6.22 15.74
CA TYR A 286 24.14 -5.91 14.36
C TYR A 286 25.47 -6.59 14.01
N ASP A 287 25.47 -7.38 12.95
CA ASP A 287 26.65 -8.14 12.51
C ASP A 287 27.50 -7.33 11.52
N LEU A 288 28.54 -6.67 12.05
CA LEU A 288 29.49 -5.88 11.26
C LEU A 288 30.34 -6.71 10.28
N THR A 289 30.36 -8.04 10.42
CA THR A 289 31.11 -8.93 9.50
C THR A 289 30.41 -9.09 8.15
N GLN A 290 29.13 -8.75 8.08
CA GLN A 290 28.33 -8.82 6.86
C GLN A 290 28.34 -7.49 6.11
N PRO A 291 28.19 -7.49 4.77
CA PRO A 291 27.86 -6.28 4.02
C PRO A 291 26.60 -5.59 4.58
N PRO A 292 26.48 -4.25 4.45
CA PRO A 292 25.27 -3.55 4.87
C PRO A 292 24.05 -4.04 4.11
N SER A 293 22.87 -3.81 4.68
CA SER A 293 21.61 -4.34 4.13
C SER A 293 21.26 -3.83 2.73
N PHE A 294 21.75 -2.64 2.37
CA PHE A 294 21.63 -2.04 1.05
C PHE A 294 22.94 -1.29 0.72
N PRO A 295 23.94 -1.95 0.12
CA PRO A 295 25.23 -1.34 -0.17
C PRO A 295 25.11 -0.30 -1.29
N GLY A 296 25.83 0.82 -1.17
CA GLY A 296 25.85 1.87 -2.17
C GLY A 296 26.81 3.01 -1.83
N GLY A 297 26.73 4.10 -2.60
CA GLY A 297 27.46 5.33 -2.24
C GLY A 297 27.08 5.79 -0.83
N GLY A 298 28.05 6.24 -0.03
CA GLY A 298 27.83 6.65 1.36
C GLY A 298 27.93 5.54 2.40
N THR A 299 27.85 4.25 2.02
CA THR A 299 27.99 3.12 2.96
C THR A 299 29.41 2.57 3.06
N VAL A 300 30.30 3.03 2.17
CA VAL A 300 31.66 2.51 1.98
C VAL A 300 32.69 3.50 2.50
N LYS A 301 33.76 2.96 3.09
CA LYS A 301 34.99 3.70 3.35
C LYS A 301 35.86 3.78 2.10
N ALA A 302 35.96 2.68 1.35
CA ALA A 302 36.74 2.58 0.12
C ALA A 302 36.22 1.44 -0.78
N VAL A 303 36.30 1.66 -2.10
CA VAL A 303 36.10 0.64 -3.13
C VAL A 303 37.24 0.81 -4.14
N VAL A 304 38.06 -0.23 -4.31
CA VAL A 304 39.27 -0.15 -5.15
C VAL A 304 39.14 -0.98 -6.43
N GLY A 305 38.31 -2.03 -6.41
CA GLY A 305 38.05 -2.84 -7.59
C GLY A 305 36.74 -3.61 -7.48
N LEU A 306 36.56 -4.60 -8.36
CA LEU A 306 35.29 -5.32 -8.54
C LEU A 306 35.18 -6.60 -7.71
N GLU A 307 36.27 -7.03 -7.06
CA GLU A 307 36.28 -8.21 -6.21
C GLU A 307 35.74 -7.88 -4.81
N SER A 308 35.11 -8.85 -4.15
CA SER A 308 34.42 -8.64 -2.88
C SER A 308 35.34 -8.24 -1.73
N ASP A 309 36.61 -8.64 -1.77
CA ASP A 309 37.66 -8.30 -0.82
C ASP A 309 38.30 -6.93 -1.09
N GLN A 310 37.91 -6.25 -2.17
CA GLN A 310 38.37 -4.91 -2.55
C GLN A 310 37.35 -3.80 -2.21
N THR A 311 36.39 -4.14 -1.33
CA THR A 311 35.37 -3.23 -0.81
C THR A 311 35.43 -3.19 0.72
N TRP A 312 35.61 -2.00 1.29
CA TRP A 312 35.60 -1.76 2.73
C TRP A 312 34.42 -0.88 3.09
N TYR A 313 33.47 -1.42 3.85
CA TYR A 313 32.31 -0.68 4.36
C TYR A 313 32.69 0.21 5.54
N ASP A 314 31.90 1.27 5.79
CA ASP A 314 32.11 2.14 6.94
C ASP A 314 32.04 1.34 8.26
N SER A 315 32.70 1.80 9.31
CA SER A 315 32.64 1.14 10.63
C SER A 315 31.47 1.62 11.48
N ASP A 316 30.90 2.81 11.21
CA ASP A 316 29.70 3.30 11.89
C ASP A 316 28.46 2.62 11.30
N PRO A 317 27.70 1.82 12.08
CA PRO A 317 26.47 1.17 11.61
C PRO A 317 25.45 2.12 10.99
N THR A 318 25.36 3.35 11.48
CA THR A 318 24.45 4.35 10.93
C THR A 318 24.86 4.76 9.52
N ALA A 319 26.15 5.03 9.29
CA ALA A 319 26.68 5.33 7.96
C ALA A 319 26.54 4.13 7.01
N ARG A 320 26.83 2.91 7.49
CA ARG A 320 26.65 1.65 6.73
C ARG A 320 25.23 1.45 6.23
N GLU A 321 24.25 1.87 7.02
CA GLU A 321 22.83 1.66 6.74
C GLU A 321 22.13 2.89 6.13
N MET A 322 22.88 3.94 5.74
CA MET A 322 22.37 5.12 5.00
C MET A 322 22.94 5.23 3.57
N PRO A 323 22.53 4.34 2.66
CA PRO A 323 22.97 4.36 1.26
C PRO A 323 22.37 5.50 0.44
N GLY A 324 23.16 6.00 -0.50
CA GLY A 324 22.80 7.10 -1.37
C GLY A 324 22.57 8.39 -0.57
N THR A 325 21.86 9.35 -1.16
CA THR A 325 21.40 10.53 -0.41
C THR A 325 20.11 10.15 0.35
N PRO A 326 20.12 10.09 1.69
CA PRO A 326 18.94 9.71 2.47
C PRO A 326 17.89 10.81 2.45
N ASN A 327 16.65 10.48 2.85
CA ASN A 327 15.61 11.48 3.11
C ASN A 327 15.93 12.25 4.41
N ALA A 328 16.88 13.17 4.33
CA ALA A 328 17.43 13.88 5.47
C ALA A 328 16.38 14.77 6.18
N ILE A 329 15.53 15.45 5.40
CA ILE A 329 14.43 16.25 5.96
C ILE A 329 13.42 15.35 6.67
N GLY A 330 13.05 14.21 6.07
CA GLY A 330 12.13 13.26 6.69
C GLY A 330 12.66 12.65 7.98
N PHE A 331 13.98 12.41 8.07
CA PHE A 331 14.62 11.90 9.29
C PHE A 331 14.72 12.97 10.37
N TYR A 332 15.10 14.19 9.99
CA TYR A 332 15.11 15.33 10.90
C TYR A 332 13.70 15.62 11.44
N ARG A 333 12.68 15.58 10.57
CA ARG A 333 11.28 15.72 10.99
C ARG A 333 10.87 14.65 12.00
N ALA A 334 11.33 13.41 11.87
CA ALA A 334 11.09 12.36 12.86
C ALA A 334 11.70 12.68 14.23
N ALA A 335 12.87 13.31 14.30
CA ALA A 335 13.43 13.78 15.57
C ALA A 335 12.57 14.88 16.19
N LEU A 336 12.15 15.86 15.37
CA LEU A 336 11.32 16.98 15.83
C LEU A 336 9.97 16.54 16.39
N THR A 337 9.38 15.45 15.90
CA THR A 337 8.11 14.95 16.47
C THR A 337 8.27 14.45 17.90
N PHE A 338 9.40 13.85 18.22
CA PHE A 338 9.67 13.40 19.59
C PHE A 338 10.00 14.59 20.51
N GLU A 339 10.72 15.59 19.99
CA GLU A 339 10.96 16.84 20.71
C GLU A 339 9.66 17.62 20.95
N LEU A 340 8.72 17.61 20.00
CA LEU A 340 7.39 18.20 20.18
C LEU A 340 6.59 17.47 21.26
N GLN A 341 6.63 16.13 21.29
CA GLN A 341 6.02 15.36 22.39
C GLN A 341 6.64 15.73 23.74
N ASP A 342 7.97 15.87 23.82
CA ASP A 342 8.65 16.34 25.03
C ASP A 342 8.20 17.75 25.44
N TYR A 343 8.05 18.64 24.46
CA TYR A 343 7.66 20.03 24.70
C TYR A 343 6.21 20.17 25.18
N ILE A 344 5.29 19.38 24.61
CA ILE A 344 3.90 19.28 25.07
C ILE A 344 3.84 18.62 26.46
N GLY A 345 4.68 17.61 26.70
CA GLY A 345 4.71 16.80 27.91
C GLY A 345 4.09 15.43 27.67
N LEU A 346 4.91 14.37 27.73
CA LEU A 346 4.46 13.00 27.47
C LEU A 346 3.43 12.53 28.50
N GLU A 347 3.64 12.85 29.77
CA GLU A 347 2.74 12.52 30.87
C GLU A 347 1.37 13.18 30.67
N PHE A 348 1.35 14.44 30.21
CA PHE A 348 0.11 15.16 29.90
C PHE A 348 -0.66 14.47 28.77
N ILE A 349 0.03 14.06 27.69
CA ILE A 349 -0.59 13.32 26.57
C ILE A 349 -1.23 12.04 27.09
N ILE A 350 -0.47 11.22 27.83
CA ILE A 350 -0.96 9.94 28.37
C ILE A 350 -2.17 10.15 29.28
N GLU A 351 -2.09 11.08 30.24
CA GLU A 351 -3.20 11.36 31.16
C GLU A 351 -4.46 11.83 30.42
N LYS A 352 -4.31 12.66 29.38
CA LYS A 352 -5.44 13.14 28.59
C LYS A 352 -6.06 12.07 27.72
N GLU A 353 -5.25 11.25 27.07
CA GLU A 353 -5.75 10.11 26.30
C GLU A 353 -6.51 9.13 27.19
N GLU A 354 -5.99 8.82 28.39
CA GLU A 354 -6.69 7.95 29.34
C GLU A 354 -8.01 8.56 29.83
N GLN A 355 -8.05 9.86 30.12
CA GLN A 355 -9.29 10.56 30.49
C GLN A 355 -10.32 10.51 29.35
N ASN A 356 -9.89 10.84 28.12
CA ASN A 356 -10.74 10.88 26.94
C ASN A 356 -11.27 9.49 26.58
N ALA A 357 -10.41 8.47 26.62
CA ALA A 357 -10.77 7.08 26.35
C ALA A 357 -11.80 6.56 27.35
N LYS A 358 -11.60 6.80 28.65
CA LYS A 358 -12.56 6.43 29.71
C LYS A 358 -13.90 7.15 29.53
N TYR A 359 -13.87 8.44 29.23
CA TYR A 359 -15.08 9.22 29.00
C TYR A 359 -15.89 8.70 27.82
N PHE A 360 -15.24 8.52 26.66
CA PHE A 360 -15.86 8.01 25.45
C PHE A 360 -16.45 6.61 25.67
N TYR A 361 -15.67 5.68 26.21
CA TYR A 361 -16.12 4.33 26.49
C TYR A 361 -17.36 4.31 27.39
N ASN A 362 -17.32 5.06 28.51
CA ASN A 362 -18.44 5.13 29.45
C ASN A 362 -19.70 5.72 28.81
N ARG A 363 -19.57 6.75 27.95
CA ARG A 363 -20.71 7.30 27.21
C ARG A 363 -21.31 6.30 26.22
N ILE A 364 -20.49 5.54 25.51
CA ILE A 364 -20.98 4.47 24.62
C ILE A 364 -21.70 3.37 25.42
N GLN A 365 -21.18 2.98 26.59
CA GLN A 365 -21.88 2.01 27.46
C GLN A 365 -23.23 2.55 27.94
N GLN A 366 -23.29 3.81 28.38
CA GLN A 366 -24.55 4.46 28.77
C GLN A 366 -25.57 4.45 27.63
N ILE A 367 -25.15 4.76 26.39
CA ILE A 367 -26.01 4.67 25.21
C ILE A 367 -26.52 3.24 25.00
N ASN A 368 -25.65 2.23 25.11
CA ASN A 368 -26.07 0.84 24.99
C ASN A 368 -27.08 0.45 26.09
N ASP A 369 -26.93 0.96 27.31
CA ASP A 369 -27.88 0.72 28.40
C ASP A 369 -29.20 1.48 28.22
N GLU A 370 -29.19 2.64 27.58
CA GLU A 370 -30.41 3.32 27.13
C GLU A 370 -31.15 2.48 26.07
N PHE A 371 -30.43 1.91 25.09
CA PHE A 371 -31.00 1.03 24.07
C PHE A 371 -31.62 -0.24 24.65
N LYS A 372 -31.02 -0.81 25.71
CA LYS A 372 -31.58 -1.99 26.39
C LYS A 372 -32.86 -1.68 27.18
N ARG A 373 -32.98 -0.46 27.73
CA ARG A 373 -34.10 -0.03 28.58
C ARG A 373 -35.27 0.57 27.81
N SER A 374 -35.04 1.10 26.63
CA SER A 374 -36.08 1.74 25.82
C SER A 374 -36.93 0.72 25.08
N GLU A 375 -38.24 0.73 25.32
CA GLU A 375 -39.20 -0.06 24.54
C GLU A 375 -39.47 0.55 23.16
N GLN A 376 -39.16 1.84 22.97
CA GLN A 376 -39.42 2.58 21.74
C GLN A 376 -38.30 2.44 20.71
N ILE A 377 -37.08 2.12 21.15
CA ILE A 377 -35.92 1.94 20.28
C ILE A 377 -35.77 0.44 20.01
N PRO A 378 -35.86 -0.04 18.75
CA PRO A 378 -35.64 -1.45 18.49
C PRO A 378 -34.20 -1.85 18.85
N PRO A 379 -33.90 -3.11 19.20
CA PRO A 379 -32.61 -3.50 19.74
C PRO A 379 -31.42 -2.95 18.94
N ARG A 380 -30.60 -2.12 19.58
CA ARG A 380 -29.37 -1.54 19.04
C ARG A 380 -28.18 -1.92 19.92
N ASN A 381 -26.99 -1.91 19.33
CA ASN A 381 -25.75 -2.09 20.09
C ASN A 381 -24.56 -1.49 19.33
N VAL A 382 -23.84 -0.58 19.98
CA VAL A 382 -22.51 -0.14 19.54
C VAL A 382 -21.49 -1.06 20.18
N HIS A 383 -20.95 -1.99 19.39
CA HIS A 383 -19.99 -2.98 19.87
C HIS A 383 -18.56 -2.48 19.65
N ILE A 384 -17.87 -2.14 20.75
CA ILE A 384 -16.45 -1.82 20.76
C ILE A 384 -15.64 -3.12 20.84
N TYR A 385 -14.64 -3.27 19.97
CA TYR A 385 -13.75 -4.41 19.93
C TYR A 385 -12.58 -4.30 20.94
N GLY A 386 -12.05 -5.46 21.32
CA GLY A 386 -11.00 -5.62 22.33
C GLY A 386 -11.56 -5.80 23.75
N ASP A 387 -10.65 -5.80 24.73
CA ASP A 387 -10.96 -6.04 26.15
C ASP A 387 -11.78 -4.92 26.76
N THR A 388 -12.72 -5.30 27.62
CA THR A 388 -13.59 -4.36 28.34
C THR A 388 -12.86 -3.57 29.42
N ASP A 389 -11.68 -4.01 29.86
CA ASP A 389 -10.83 -3.21 30.73
C ASP A 389 -10.25 -2.02 29.95
N ILE A 390 -10.72 -0.82 30.29
CA ILE A 390 -10.34 0.42 29.62
C ILE A 390 -8.94 0.89 30.01
N GLU A 391 -8.40 0.43 31.15
CA GLU A 391 -7.09 0.86 31.65
C GLU A 391 -5.93 0.27 30.83
N ILE A 392 -6.16 -0.86 30.16
CA ILE A 392 -5.11 -1.56 29.40
C ILE A 392 -4.98 -1.09 27.94
N ARG A 393 -5.64 0.01 27.57
CA ARG A 393 -5.64 0.52 26.19
C ARG A 393 -5.36 2.02 26.11
N TYR A 394 -4.92 2.50 24.95
CA TYR A 394 -4.84 3.93 24.61
C TYR A 394 -6.15 4.43 23.99
N ASP A 395 -6.13 5.54 23.25
CA ASP A 395 -7.29 6.30 22.80
C ASP A 395 -7.99 5.79 21.52
N VAL A 396 -7.57 4.66 20.95
CA VAL A 396 -8.15 4.13 19.69
C VAL A 396 -9.29 3.15 19.93
N PHE A 397 -10.42 3.37 19.26
CA PHE A 397 -11.61 2.54 19.32
C PHE A 397 -12.01 2.01 17.95
N SER A 398 -12.03 0.69 17.82
CA SER A 398 -12.67 0.01 16.70
C SER A 398 -14.05 -0.48 17.12
N PHE A 399 -15.09 -0.21 16.33
CA PHE A 399 -16.46 -0.60 16.67
C PHE A 399 -17.36 -0.86 15.46
N ASN A 400 -18.47 -1.56 15.71
CA ASN A 400 -19.57 -1.74 14.77
C ASN A 400 -20.91 -1.36 15.41
N ILE A 401 -21.84 -0.86 14.59
CA ILE A 401 -23.19 -0.48 15.02
C ILE A 401 -24.20 -1.51 14.53
N TYR A 402 -24.73 -2.31 15.45
CA TYR A 402 -25.76 -3.32 15.18
C TYR A 402 -27.15 -2.67 15.09
N GLY A 403 -27.85 -2.98 14.01
CA GLY A 403 -29.12 -2.40 13.61
C GLY A 403 -29.55 -2.94 12.24
N PRO A 404 -30.69 -2.49 11.68
CA PRO A 404 -31.20 -2.98 10.40
C PRO A 404 -30.42 -2.38 9.22
N GLY A 405 -29.17 -2.82 9.03
CA GLY A 405 -28.27 -2.37 7.97
C GLY A 405 -28.18 -3.34 6.80
N THR A 406 -27.24 -3.06 5.89
CA THR A 406 -27.07 -3.81 4.64
C THR A 406 -26.16 -5.04 4.76
N THR A 407 -25.56 -5.29 5.92
CA THR A 407 -24.62 -6.40 6.11
C THR A 407 -24.88 -7.15 7.42
N THR A 408 -24.24 -8.30 7.57
CA THR A 408 -24.35 -9.17 8.75
C THR A 408 -22.98 -9.58 9.25
N ASP A 409 -22.87 -9.82 10.56
CA ASP A 409 -21.67 -10.45 11.11
C ASP A 409 -21.60 -11.95 10.76
N ALA A 410 -20.55 -12.62 11.24
CA ALA A 410 -20.32 -14.05 10.99
C ALA A 410 -21.44 -14.97 11.51
N TYR A 411 -22.31 -14.48 12.41
CA TYR A 411 -23.42 -15.21 13.00
C TYR A 411 -24.78 -14.81 12.41
N GLY A 412 -24.79 -13.97 11.37
CA GLY A 412 -26.00 -13.52 10.69
C GLY A 412 -26.73 -12.37 11.38
N LYS A 413 -26.12 -11.73 12.39
CA LYS A 413 -26.71 -10.56 13.05
C LYS A 413 -26.50 -9.32 12.20
N SER A 414 -27.58 -8.60 11.92
CA SER A 414 -27.55 -7.40 11.06
C SER A 414 -26.81 -6.23 11.72
N LEU A 415 -26.01 -5.52 10.92
CA LEU A 415 -25.34 -4.29 11.30
C LEU A 415 -25.31 -3.29 10.13
N PHE A 416 -25.09 -2.03 10.45
CA PHE A 416 -24.78 -1.02 9.45
C PHE A 416 -23.38 -1.27 8.88
N HIS A 417 -23.26 -1.25 7.56
CA HIS A 417 -21.96 -1.45 6.91
C HIS A 417 -20.96 -0.38 7.39
N PRO A 418 -19.73 -0.73 7.76
CA PRO A 418 -18.75 0.24 8.27
C PRO A 418 -18.54 1.44 7.34
N ASN A 419 -18.38 1.21 6.04
CA ASN A 419 -18.24 2.31 5.08
C ASN A 419 -19.46 3.24 5.03
N PHE A 420 -20.67 2.74 5.28
CA PHE A 420 -21.87 3.58 5.38
C PHE A 420 -21.81 4.45 6.63
N VAL A 421 -21.48 3.87 7.80
CA VAL A 421 -21.35 4.63 9.05
C VAL A 421 -20.28 5.72 8.92
N ALA A 422 -19.10 5.39 8.35
CA ALA A 422 -18.04 6.36 8.11
C ALA A 422 -18.49 7.47 7.15
N ARG A 423 -19.26 7.11 6.11
CA ARG A 423 -19.80 8.08 5.17
C ARG A 423 -20.80 9.03 5.82
N VAL A 424 -21.70 8.53 6.67
CA VAL A 424 -22.67 9.39 7.38
C VAL A 424 -21.97 10.29 8.41
N LEU A 425 -20.98 9.77 9.15
CA LEU A 425 -20.14 10.57 10.03
C LEU A 425 -19.46 11.73 9.29
N ASN A 426 -18.95 11.48 8.08
CA ASN A 426 -18.40 12.51 7.21
C ASN A 426 -19.47 13.48 6.68
N ASP A 427 -20.50 12.96 6.02
CA ASP A 427 -21.42 13.78 5.22
C ASP A 427 -22.32 14.64 6.11
N VAL A 428 -22.86 14.07 7.18
CA VAL A 428 -23.82 14.76 8.06
C VAL A 428 -23.08 15.58 9.13
N PHE A 429 -22.01 15.03 9.69
CA PHE A 429 -21.36 15.57 10.89
C PHE A 429 -19.92 16.10 10.65
N GLY A 430 -19.34 15.91 9.46
CA GLY A 430 -17.96 16.33 9.20
C GLY A 430 -16.88 15.56 9.99
N ILE A 431 -17.24 14.46 10.67
CA ILE A 431 -16.33 13.66 11.48
C ILE A 431 -15.56 12.70 10.56
N GLN A 432 -14.25 12.86 10.52
CA GLN A 432 -13.35 12.05 9.71
C GLN A 432 -12.87 10.85 10.51
N VAL A 433 -13.34 9.67 10.13
CA VAL A 433 -12.96 8.39 10.71
C VAL A 433 -12.49 7.44 9.62
N ARG A 434 -11.94 6.29 10.03
CA ARG A 434 -11.56 5.22 9.12
C ARG A 434 -12.56 4.07 9.18
N SER A 435 -12.76 3.40 8.03
CA SER A 435 -13.49 2.13 7.97
C SER A 435 -12.67 1.04 7.28
N GLY A 436 -12.99 -0.22 7.59
CA GLY A 436 -12.37 -1.41 7.01
C GLY A 436 -11.60 -2.25 8.03
N CYS A 437 -10.65 -3.07 7.56
CA CYS A 437 -9.91 -4.02 8.38
C CYS A 437 -8.57 -3.47 8.94
N SER A 438 -8.31 -2.16 8.82
CA SER A 438 -7.15 -1.45 9.39
C SER A 438 -5.78 -2.12 9.13
N CYS A 439 -5.62 -2.79 7.99
CA CYS A 439 -4.41 -3.55 7.64
C CYS A 439 -4.01 -4.60 8.69
N ALA A 440 -4.99 -5.18 9.38
CA ALA A 440 -4.84 -6.22 10.39
C ALA A 440 -5.77 -7.40 10.05
N GLY A 441 -5.66 -7.92 8.82
CA GLY A 441 -6.56 -8.93 8.26
C GLY A 441 -6.76 -10.18 9.15
N PRO A 442 -5.68 -10.87 9.58
CA PRO A 442 -5.80 -12.01 10.50
C PRO A 442 -6.48 -11.65 11.82
N TYR A 443 -6.14 -10.50 12.39
CA TYR A 443 -6.79 -10.01 13.62
C TYR A 443 -8.27 -9.70 13.40
N GLY A 444 -8.64 -9.17 12.23
CA GLY A 444 -10.03 -8.93 11.87
C GLY A 444 -10.83 -10.22 11.74
N VAL A 445 -10.24 -11.30 11.21
CA VAL A 445 -10.89 -12.63 11.20
C VAL A 445 -11.17 -13.10 12.63
N LEU A 446 -10.23 -12.91 13.54
CA LEU A 446 -10.36 -13.25 14.96
C LEU A 446 -11.45 -12.42 15.65
N LEU A 447 -11.35 -11.09 15.60
CA LEU A 447 -12.25 -10.16 16.28
C LEU A 447 -13.69 -10.22 15.76
N LEU A 448 -13.87 -10.45 14.46
CA LEU A 448 -15.19 -10.56 13.85
C LEU A 448 -15.80 -11.97 13.95
N GLY A 449 -15.08 -12.92 14.57
CA GLY A 449 -15.53 -14.30 14.74
C GLY A 449 -15.73 -15.04 13.41
N ILE A 450 -15.00 -14.65 12.35
CA ILE A 450 -15.18 -15.21 11.01
C ILE A 450 -14.50 -16.58 10.95
N PRO A 451 -15.23 -17.67 10.67
CA PRO A 451 -14.60 -18.98 10.49
C PRO A 451 -13.63 -18.96 9.31
N GLN A 452 -12.51 -19.67 9.40
CA GLN A 452 -11.47 -19.68 8.37
C GLN A 452 -12.02 -20.01 6.96
N LYS A 453 -12.93 -20.99 6.87
CA LYS A 453 -13.60 -21.33 5.60
C LYS A 453 -14.35 -20.12 5.01
N LYS A 454 -15.04 -19.36 5.86
CA LYS A 454 -15.78 -18.17 5.44
C LYS A 454 -14.86 -17.03 5.03
N ALA A 455 -13.73 -16.86 5.71
CA ALA A 455 -12.70 -15.90 5.31
C ALA A 455 -12.18 -16.18 3.90
N VAL A 456 -11.95 -17.45 3.55
CA VAL A 456 -11.54 -17.85 2.19
C VAL A 456 -12.63 -17.55 1.15
N GLU A 457 -13.90 -17.80 1.48
CA GLU A 457 -15.02 -17.45 0.60
C GLU A 457 -15.09 -15.94 0.34
N ILE A 458 -14.95 -15.11 1.38
CA ILE A 458 -14.92 -13.64 1.27
C ILE A 458 -13.80 -13.20 0.34
N VAL A 459 -12.58 -13.76 0.52
CA VAL A 459 -11.45 -13.46 -0.36
C VAL A 459 -11.74 -13.85 -1.81
N GLY A 460 -12.40 -14.99 -2.04
CA GLY A 460 -12.82 -15.41 -3.38
C GLY A 460 -13.75 -14.38 -4.05
N GLU A 461 -14.74 -13.85 -3.33
CA GLU A 461 -15.63 -12.80 -3.84
C GLU A 461 -14.87 -11.48 -4.11
N MET A 462 -13.95 -11.09 -3.23
CA MET A 462 -13.09 -9.92 -3.45
C MET A 462 -12.23 -10.07 -4.71
N LEU A 463 -11.66 -11.26 -4.96
CA LEU A 463 -10.89 -11.53 -6.18
C LEU A 463 -11.76 -11.52 -7.46
N ASN A 464 -13.07 -11.76 -7.33
CA ASN A 464 -14.05 -11.56 -8.40
C ASN A 464 -14.51 -10.10 -8.54
N GLY A 465 -13.89 -9.19 -7.78
CA GLY A 465 -14.12 -7.75 -7.79
C GLY A 465 -15.32 -7.30 -6.95
N TYR A 466 -15.81 -8.10 -6.01
CA TYR A 466 -16.86 -7.68 -5.07
C TYR A 466 -16.21 -7.22 -3.77
N GLU A 467 -16.01 -5.91 -3.61
CA GLU A 467 -15.35 -5.34 -2.44
C GLU A 467 -16.33 -5.12 -1.27
N ASP A 468 -17.64 -5.07 -1.53
CA ASP A 468 -18.68 -4.88 -0.51
C ASP A 468 -18.81 -6.03 0.49
N VAL A 469 -18.29 -7.21 0.13
CA VAL A 469 -18.22 -8.36 1.05
C VAL A 469 -17.09 -8.21 2.08
N LYS A 470 -16.21 -7.22 1.93
CA LYS A 470 -15.05 -7.02 2.78
C LYS A 470 -15.48 -6.65 4.19
N PRO A 471 -15.17 -7.47 5.19
CA PRO A 471 -15.55 -7.19 6.56
C PRO A 471 -14.67 -6.09 7.16
N GLY A 472 -15.14 -5.47 8.23
CA GLY A 472 -14.40 -4.43 8.93
C GLY A 472 -15.18 -3.80 10.08
N TRP A 473 -14.68 -2.65 10.50
CA TRP A 473 -15.23 -1.83 11.57
C TRP A 473 -15.03 -0.35 11.24
N ILE A 474 -15.66 0.52 12.02
CA ILE A 474 -15.23 1.91 12.16
C ILE A 474 -14.06 1.94 13.13
N ARG A 475 -13.04 2.76 12.84
CA ARG A 475 -11.97 3.08 13.77
C ARG A 475 -11.86 4.59 13.91
N LEU A 476 -11.80 5.05 15.15
CA LEU A 476 -11.49 6.43 15.51
C LEU A 476 -10.57 6.50 16.73
N ASP A 477 -9.94 7.65 16.94
CA ASP A 477 -9.18 7.96 18.16
C ASP A 477 -9.80 9.12 18.95
N THR A 478 -9.64 9.10 20.27
CA THR A 478 -10.04 10.17 21.19
C THR A 478 -8.85 11.04 21.56
N PHE A 479 -8.20 11.59 20.53
CA PHE A 479 -6.91 12.27 20.57
C PHE A 479 -6.78 13.26 21.74
N PHE A 480 -5.58 13.35 22.35
CA PHE A 480 -5.35 14.11 23.60
C PHE A 480 -5.76 15.59 23.53
N SER A 481 -5.79 16.19 22.33
CA SER A 481 -6.19 17.59 22.15
C SER A 481 -7.70 17.80 22.21
N PHE A 482 -8.49 16.74 22.08
CA PHE A 482 -9.95 16.82 22.13
C PHE A 482 -10.42 17.22 23.52
N ASP A 483 -11.41 18.12 23.53
CA ASP A 483 -12.12 18.49 24.75
C ASP A 483 -13.47 17.77 24.84
N LYS A 484 -14.10 17.85 26.00
CA LYS A 484 -15.35 17.17 26.31
C LYS A 484 -16.44 17.41 25.27
N TYR A 485 -16.58 18.64 24.76
CA TYR A 485 -17.62 18.96 23.78
C TYR A 485 -17.39 18.28 22.41
N GLU A 486 -16.13 18.04 22.03
CA GLU A 486 -15.79 17.29 20.80
C GLU A 486 -16.11 15.80 20.99
N LEU A 487 -15.80 15.24 22.16
CA LEU A 487 -16.16 13.86 22.49
C LEU A 487 -17.68 13.68 22.56
N ASP A 488 -18.41 14.62 23.17
CA ASP A 488 -19.86 14.63 23.21
C ASP A 488 -20.46 14.69 21.80
N TYR A 489 -19.88 15.51 20.91
CA TYR A 489 -20.28 15.60 19.51
C TYR A 489 -20.11 14.25 18.77
N ILE A 490 -18.96 13.58 18.93
CA ILE A 490 -18.72 12.25 18.34
C ILE A 490 -19.73 11.23 18.87
N VAL A 491 -19.90 11.18 20.19
CA VAL A 491 -20.79 10.25 20.89
C VAL A 491 -22.24 10.43 20.40
N GLU A 492 -22.72 11.67 20.30
CA GLU A 492 -24.09 11.94 19.85
C GLU A 492 -24.28 11.61 18.37
N ALA A 493 -23.29 11.90 17.51
CA ALA A 493 -23.33 11.48 16.10
C ALA A 493 -23.45 9.95 15.96
N ILE A 494 -22.66 9.18 16.72
CA ILE A 494 -22.75 7.71 16.75
C ILE A 494 -24.14 7.26 17.24
N ARG A 495 -24.67 7.89 18.29
CA ARG A 495 -25.99 7.60 18.83
C ARG A 495 -27.09 7.86 17.79
N LEU A 496 -27.08 9.00 17.10
CA LEU A 496 -28.04 9.34 16.06
C LEU A 496 -28.00 8.34 14.90
N ILE A 497 -26.80 7.91 14.47
CA ILE A 497 -26.65 6.85 13.46
C ILE A 497 -27.21 5.52 13.96
N ALA A 498 -26.95 5.15 15.22
CA ALA A 498 -27.49 3.93 15.79
C ALA A 498 -29.02 3.93 15.84
N ILE A 499 -29.65 5.06 16.19
CA ILE A 499 -31.11 5.17 16.29
C ILE A 499 -31.77 5.26 14.91
N TYR A 500 -31.25 6.12 14.03
CA TYR A 500 -31.93 6.55 12.81
C TYR A 500 -31.24 6.13 11.51
N GLY A 501 -30.13 5.39 11.57
CA GLY A 501 -29.31 5.05 10.41
C GLY A 501 -30.08 4.42 9.25
N GLU A 502 -31.10 3.59 9.53
CA GLU A 502 -31.93 2.97 8.49
C GLU A 502 -32.84 3.96 7.74
N ARG A 503 -33.16 5.09 8.36
CA ARG A 503 -33.98 6.14 7.74
C ARG A 503 -33.18 6.81 6.64
N ILE A 504 -31.92 7.18 6.93
CA ILE A 504 -31.06 7.87 5.97
C ILE A 504 -30.42 6.92 4.95
N LEU A 505 -30.21 5.65 5.30
CA LEU A 505 -29.59 4.63 4.45
C LEU A 505 -30.19 4.55 3.04
N ARG A 506 -31.51 4.72 2.91
CA ARG A 506 -32.21 4.68 1.61
C ARG A 506 -31.79 5.78 0.62
N PHE A 507 -31.15 6.85 1.12
CA PHE A 507 -30.65 7.95 0.32
C PHE A 507 -29.16 7.81 -0.03
N TYR A 508 -28.56 6.66 0.28
CA TYR A 508 -27.23 6.30 -0.15
C TYR A 508 -27.29 5.13 -1.14
N GLU A 509 -26.33 5.11 -2.06
CA GLU A 509 -26.07 4.01 -2.97
C GLU A 509 -24.72 3.39 -2.63
N GLN A 510 -24.70 2.05 -2.52
CA GLN A 510 -23.48 1.29 -2.32
C GLN A 510 -22.94 0.83 -3.67
N ASN A 511 -21.65 1.09 -3.92
CA ASN A 511 -20.94 0.53 -5.05
C ASN A 511 -20.32 -0.81 -4.64
N VAL A 512 -20.83 -1.91 -5.20
CA VAL A 512 -20.34 -3.28 -4.89
C VAL A 512 -18.88 -3.52 -5.29
N ARG A 513 -18.36 -2.78 -6.26
CA ARG A 513 -16.98 -2.91 -6.75
C ARG A 513 -15.97 -2.16 -5.90
N THR A 514 -16.41 -1.18 -5.11
CA THR A 514 -15.52 -0.35 -4.28
C THR A 514 -15.88 -0.37 -2.80
N ALA A 515 -17.02 -0.97 -2.44
CA ALA A 515 -17.69 -0.89 -1.14
C ALA A 515 -18.03 0.54 -0.68
N GLN A 516 -17.88 1.55 -1.55
CA GLN A 516 -18.13 2.95 -1.20
C GLN A 516 -19.63 3.25 -1.16
N PHE A 517 -20.02 4.10 -0.21
CA PHE A 517 -21.36 4.65 -0.14
C PHE A 517 -21.33 6.09 -0.61
N ASN A 518 -22.23 6.44 -1.53
CA ASN A 518 -22.41 7.81 -2.01
C ASN A 518 -23.84 8.27 -1.75
N PHE A 519 -24.01 9.53 -1.39
CA PHE A 519 -25.34 10.13 -1.32
C PHE A 519 -25.93 10.16 -2.75
N ARG A 520 -27.19 9.72 -2.91
CA ARG A 520 -27.82 9.57 -4.22
C ARG A 520 -27.74 10.86 -5.04
N GLY A 521 -27.39 10.72 -6.32
CA GLY A 521 -27.23 11.85 -7.23
C GLY A 521 -25.96 12.68 -7.00
N GLN A 522 -25.10 12.32 -6.04
CA GLN A 522 -23.79 12.92 -5.86
C GLN A 522 -22.68 11.86 -5.95
N SER A 523 -21.53 12.29 -6.46
CA SER A 523 -20.29 11.51 -6.43
C SER A 523 -19.30 12.20 -5.50
N HIS A 524 -18.20 11.52 -5.17
CA HIS A 524 -17.09 12.17 -4.48
C HIS A 524 -16.68 13.46 -5.20
N PRO A 525 -16.32 14.52 -4.46
CA PRO A 525 -15.81 15.74 -5.08
C PRO A 525 -14.58 15.41 -5.94
N ASN A 526 -14.56 15.92 -7.16
CA ASN A 526 -13.39 15.86 -8.03
C ASN A 526 -12.43 16.98 -7.63
N PHE A 527 -11.19 16.61 -7.32
CA PHE A 527 -10.13 17.55 -7.00
C PHE A 527 -9.21 17.73 -8.22
N ASP A 528 -8.93 18.97 -8.58
CA ASP A 528 -7.86 19.28 -9.54
C ASP A 528 -6.53 19.39 -8.80
N PHE A 529 -5.76 18.30 -8.78
CA PHE A 529 -4.43 18.26 -8.18
C PHE A 529 -3.34 18.95 -9.02
N SER A 530 -3.70 19.66 -10.09
CA SER A 530 -2.75 20.51 -10.80
C SER A 530 -2.21 21.61 -9.88
N LEU A 531 -1.05 22.17 -10.24
CA LEU A 531 -0.38 23.23 -9.46
C LEU A 531 -1.30 24.43 -9.13
N PHE A 532 -2.33 24.67 -9.95
CA PHE A 532 -3.26 25.79 -9.81
C PHE A 532 -4.68 25.35 -9.41
N GLY A 533 -4.97 24.05 -9.34
CA GLY A 533 -6.32 23.53 -9.10
C GLY A 533 -6.80 23.61 -7.65
N LEU A 534 -5.89 23.68 -6.69
CA LEU A 534 -6.17 23.76 -5.25
C LEU A 534 -5.76 25.11 -4.62
N GLN A 535 -6.06 26.21 -5.30
CA GLN A 535 -5.74 27.56 -4.79
C GLN A 535 -6.74 28.12 -3.77
N ARG A 536 -7.89 27.46 -3.58
CA ARG A 536 -8.90 27.93 -2.63
C ARG A 536 -8.50 27.61 -1.21
N GLU A 537 -8.47 28.63 -0.35
CA GLU A 537 -8.36 28.44 1.09
C GLU A 537 -9.62 27.76 1.63
N ASN A 538 -9.43 26.71 2.42
CA ASN A 538 -10.48 25.96 3.10
C ASN A 538 -10.32 26.02 4.63
N ILE A 539 -9.52 26.97 5.12
CA ILE A 539 -9.30 27.22 6.55
C ILE A 539 -10.18 28.41 6.95
N ASN A 540 -10.94 28.26 8.04
CA ASN A 540 -11.70 29.35 8.62
C ASN A 540 -11.21 29.62 10.05
N GLU A 541 -10.49 30.72 10.25
CA GLU A 541 -9.94 31.07 11.57
C GLU A 541 -11.04 31.32 12.61
N ILE A 542 -12.22 31.82 12.20
CA ILE A 542 -13.37 32.01 13.09
C ILE A 542 -13.89 30.66 13.59
N ALA A 543 -13.82 29.61 12.77
CA ALA A 543 -14.21 28.25 13.18
C ALA A 543 -13.29 27.66 14.24
N LEU A 544 -12.08 28.20 14.41
CA LEU A 544 -11.20 27.85 15.53
C LEU A 544 -11.65 28.52 16.84
N GLU A 545 -11.96 29.81 16.80
CA GLU A 545 -12.36 30.61 17.96
C GLU A 545 -13.77 30.23 18.46
N GLU A 546 -14.72 29.97 17.55
CA GLU A 546 -16.11 29.61 17.86
C GLU A 546 -16.39 28.09 17.70
N ARG A 547 -15.37 27.23 17.78
CA ARG A 547 -15.51 25.79 17.51
C ARG A 547 -16.67 25.10 18.25
N PRO A 548 -16.91 25.34 19.56
CA PRO A 548 -18.03 24.72 20.27
C PRO A 548 -19.39 25.06 19.65
N LYS A 549 -19.56 26.30 19.17
CA LYS A 549 -20.79 26.76 18.52
C LYS A 549 -20.94 26.12 17.13
N TYR A 550 -19.87 26.05 16.34
CA TYR A 550 -19.90 25.34 15.04
C TYR A 550 -20.32 23.88 15.18
N LEU A 551 -19.76 23.15 16.17
CA LEU A 551 -20.14 21.75 16.38
C LEU A 551 -21.57 21.62 16.92
N ALA A 552 -22.03 22.55 17.77
CA ALA A 552 -23.42 22.58 18.23
C ALA A 552 -24.42 22.81 17.08
N ASP A 553 -24.17 23.81 16.23
CA ASP A 553 -25.01 24.11 15.06
C ASP A 553 -25.03 22.93 14.07
N GLN A 554 -23.87 22.30 13.83
CA GLN A 554 -23.79 21.09 13.02
C GLN A 554 -24.53 19.90 13.64
N LEU A 555 -24.53 19.78 14.97
CA LEU A 555 -25.26 18.72 15.65
C LEU A 555 -26.77 18.93 15.51
N GLU A 556 -27.24 20.17 15.62
CA GLU A 556 -28.65 20.53 15.44
C GLU A 556 -29.11 20.18 14.01
N ILE A 557 -28.35 20.60 13.00
CA ILE A 557 -28.63 20.28 11.60
C ILE A 557 -28.57 18.76 11.38
N GLY A 558 -27.53 18.10 11.90
CA GLY A 558 -27.37 16.65 11.80
C GLY A 558 -28.53 15.89 12.43
N THR A 559 -29.05 16.37 13.57
CA THR A 559 -30.21 15.78 14.24
C THR A 559 -31.45 15.87 13.36
N LYS A 560 -31.74 17.06 12.79
CA LYS A 560 -32.86 17.25 11.84
C LYS A 560 -32.76 16.31 10.64
N ILE A 561 -31.56 16.18 10.07
CA ILE A 561 -31.30 15.28 8.94
C ILE A 561 -31.55 13.82 9.33
N MET A 562 -31.08 13.38 10.50
CA MET A 562 -31.19 11.98 10.92
C MET A 562 -32.61 11.61 11.36
N GLU A 563 -33.31 12.49 12.06
CA GLU A 563 -34.67 12.24 12.55
C GLU A 563 -35.68 12.16 11.40
N ASN A 564 -35.64 13.10 10.47
CA ASN A 564 -36.55 13.13 9.32
C ASN A 564 -35.82 13.40 7.99
N PRO A 565 -34.98 12.45 7.51
CA PRO A 565 -34.20 12.64 6.29
C PRO A 565 -35.09 12.87 5.08
N GLN A 566 -36.30 12.30 5.06
CA GLN A 566 -37.22 12.44 3.94
C GLN A 566 -37.77 13.86 3.79
N GLU A 567 -38.11 14.52 4.89
CA GLU A 567 -38.54 15.92 4.88
C GLU A 567 -37.38 16.84 4.49
N TYR A 568 -36.22 16.65 5.13
CA TYR A 568 -35.02 17.44 4.81
C TYR A 568 -34.64 17.32 3.33
N ILE A 569 -34.64 16.10 2.77
CA ILE A 569 -34.31 15.85 1.37
C ILE A 569 -35.38 16.39 0.43
N LYS A 570 -36.66 16.33 0.81
CA LYS A 570 -37.73 16.94 0.01
C LYS A 570 -37.56 18.46 -0.11
N GLU A 571 -37.13 19.12 0.97
CA GLU A 571 -36.90 20.57 0.99
C GLU A 571 -35.63 20.99 0.24
N ASN A 572 -34.53 20.25 0.42
CA ASN A 572 -33.20 20.67 -0.05
C ASN A 572 -32.76 19.97 -1.35
N PHE A 573 -33.30 18.78 -1.65
CA PHE A 573 -32.98 17.97 -2.83
C PHE A 573 -34.25 17.39 -3.49
N PRO A 574 -35.23 18.22 -3.90
CA PRO A 574 -36.53 17.74 -4.37
C PRO A 574 -36.45 16.75 -5.55
N HIS A 575 -35.43 16.89 -6.41
CA HIS A 575 -35.18 15.99 -7.54
C HIS A 575 -34.90 14.54 -7.12
N LEU A 576 -34.33 14.29 -5.94
CA LEU A 576 -34.09 12.94 -5.44
C LEU A 576 -35.38 12.24 -4.99
N MET A 577 -36.42 13.01 -4.66
CA MET A 577 -37.70 12.47 -4.22
C MET A 577 -38.57 11.96 -5.38
N GLU A 578 -38.31 12.39 -6.61
CA GLU A 578 -39.06 11.95 -7.80
C GLU A 578 -38.68 10.52 -8.19
N GLY A 579 -37.41 10.13 -8.09
CA GLY A 579 -36.94 8.76 -8.36
C GLY A 579 -37.34 7.73 -7.30
N ILE A 580 -37.58 8.14 -6.05
CA ILE A 580 -37.97 7.23 -4.97
C ILE A 580 -39.47 6.89 -5.04
N LYS A 581 -40.30 7.76 -5.62
CA LYS A 581 -41.75 7.50 -5.79
C LYS A 581 -42.05 6.40 -6.80
N SER A 582 -41.18 6.15 -7.79
CA SER A 582 -41.38 5.07 -8.76
C SER A 582 -41.08 3.67 -8.21
N GLU A 583 -40.28 3.55 -7.14
CA GLU A 583 -39.99 2.25 -6.49
C GLU A 583 -41.10 1.81 -5.51
N ASN A 584 -41.84 2.76 -4.93
CA ASN A 584 -42.91 2.47 -3.96
C ASN A 584 -44.24 1.99 -4.58
N ASN A 585 -44.37 1.99 -5.92
CA ASN A 585 -45.54 1.44 -6.62
C ASN A 585 -45.35 -0.03 -7.06
N SER A 586 -44.28 -0.70 -6.62
CA SER A 586 -44.14 -2.15 -6.68
C SER A 586 -44.07 -2.72 -5.27
N ASP A 587 -44.95 -3.67 -4.96
CA ASP A 587 -45.22 -4.26 -3.64
C ASP A 587 -44.02 -4.43 -2.69
N GLY A 588 -44.10 -3.80 -1.51
CA GLY A 588 -43.55 -4.21 -0.20
C GLY A 588 -42.03 -4.42 -0.03
N PRO A 589 -41.46 -4.22 1.18
CA PRO A 589 -40.03 -4.43 1.43
C PRO A 589 -39.72 -5.93 1.57
N HIS A 590 -39.76 -6.68 0.47
CA HIS A 590 -39.26 -8.05 0.39
C HIS A 590 -38.57 -8.42 -0.93
N SER A 591 -38.24 -7.47 -1.79
CA SER A 591 -37.79 -7.76 -3.17
C SER A 591 -36.48 -7.11 -3.61
N LEU A 592 -35.52 -6.83 -2.72
CA LEU A 592 -34.14 -6.48 -3.15
C LEU A 592 -33.27 -7.70 -3.53
N ASN A 593 -33.88 -8.86 -3.79
CA ASN A 593 -33.20 -10.08 -4.25
C ASN A 593 -33.72 -10.64 -5.60
N GLN A 594 -34.54 -9.91 -6.35
CA GLN A 594 -35.17 -10.42 -7.59
C GLN A 594 -34.68 -9.81 -8.92
N SER A 595 -33.53 -9.15 -8.96
CA SER A 595 -32.82 -8.88 -10.24
C SER A 595 -31.76 -9.94 -10.59
N ARG A 596 -31.71 -11.07 -9.85
CA ARG A 596 -30.93 -12.27 -10.21
C ARG A 596 -31.77 -13.32 -10.94
N SER A 597 -32.43 -12.97 -12.04
CA SER A 597 -32.97 -13.98 -12.97
C SER A 597 -33.41 -13.38 -14.30
N SER A 598 -32.46 -13.08 -15.17
CA SER A 598 -32.63 -13.32 -16.61
C SER A 598 -31.25 -13.37 -17.25
N GLY A 599 -30.81 -14.58 -17.60
CA GLY A 599 -29.71 -14.72 -18.55
C GLY A 599 -28.61 -15.75 -18.28
N ILE A 600 -28.76 -16.78 -17.43
CA ILE A 600 -27.97 -18.02 -17.59
C ILE A 600 -28.83 -19.23 -17.18
N SER A 601 -29.04 -20.14 -18.12
CA SER A 601 -29.77 -21.39 -17.96
C SER A 601 -29.03 -22.38 -17.05
N GLY A 602 -29.71 -22.79 -15.96
CA GLY A 602 -29.81 -24.19 -15.53
C GLY A 602 -28.55 -24.91 -15.03
N LYS A 603 -28.26 -24.78 -13.72
CA LYS A 603 -28.11 -25.86 -12.71
C LYS A 603 -27.30 -25.35 -11.50
N SER A 604 -27.98 -24.87 -10.47
CA SER A 604 -27.40 -24.72 -9.13
C SER A 604 -28.48 -24.76 -8.04
N ILE A 605 -28.39 -25.83 -7.24
CA ILE A 605 -28.61 -25.94 -5.79
C ILE A 605 -29.98 -25.48 -5.24
N LYS A 606 -30.83 -26.49 -4.93
CA LYS A 606 -31.98 -26.37 -4.02
C LYS A 606 -31.52 -25.93 -2.64
N ALA A 607 -32.17 -24.90 -2.10
CA ALA A 607 -32.09 -24.47 -0.71
C ALA A 607 -32.40 -25.64 0.25
N LEU A 608 -31.53 -25.86 1.25
CA LEU A 608 -31.78 -26.74 2.38
C LEU A 608 -32.38 -25.90 3.54
N ARG A 609 -33.57 -26.31 3.99
CA ARG A 609 -34.27 -25.77 5.16
C ARG A 609 -33.50 -26.04 6.47
N PRO A 610 -33.69 -25.24 7.53
CA PRO A 610 -33.06 -25.50 8.83
C PRO A 610 -33.72 -26.69 9.52
N LEU A 611 -32.92 -27.63 10.00
CA LEU A 611 -33.34 -28.67 10.95
C LEU A 611 -33.49 -28.02 12.34
N VAL A 612 -34.73 -27.88 12.78
CA VAL A 612 -35.09 -27.58 14.17
C VAL A 612 -34.83 -28.82 15.01
N MET A 613 -33.80 -28.81 15.86
CA MET A 613 -33.69 -29.79 16.95
C MET A 613 -34.50 -29.29 18.15
N LYS A 614 -35.54 -30.05 18.49
CA LYS A 614 -36.29 -29.93 19.74
C LYS A 614 -35.37 -30.23 20.92
N LYS A 615 -35.43 -29.36 21.95
CA LYS A 615 -35.04 -29.69 23.32
C LYS A 615 -35.97 -30.76 23.86
N GLU A 616 -35.41 -31.86 24.34
CA GLU A 616 -36.01 -32.68 25.38
C GLU A 616 -35.02 -32.77 26.55
N THR A 617 -35.59 -32.64 27.73
CA THR A 617 -34.98 -32.60 29.06
C THR A 617 -34.67 -34.02 29.55
N ASP A 618 -33.63 -34.15 30.38
CA ASP A 618 -33.62 -34.83 31.70
C ASP A 618 -32.39 -35.68 32.05
N SER A 619 -31.82 -35.28 33.19
CA SER A 619 -31.22 -36.00 34.32
C SER A 619 -30.56 -37.39 34.18
N SER A 620 -29.32 -37.43 34.69
CA SER A 620 -28.77 -38.33 35.72
C SER A 620 -28.41 -39.81 35.45
N THR A 621 -27.24 -40.16 36.00
CA THR A 621 -26.80 -41.44 36.63
C THR A 621 -26.30 -42.64 35.81
N SER A 622 -24.98 -42.88 35.96
CA SER A 622 -24.25 -44.09 36.43
C SER A 622 -24.22 -45.43 35.66
N ASN A 623 -23.00 -46.01 35.72
CA ASN A 623 -22.59 -47.43 35.75
C ASN A 623 -22.21 -48.24 34.48
N LYS A 624 -20.88 -48.51 34.41
CA LYS A 624 -20.15 -49.80 34.24
C LYS A 624 -20.73 -50.95 33.38
N SER A 625 -19.95 -51.40 32.39
CA SER A 625 -19.46 -52.79 32.15
C SER A 625 -18.80 -52.87 30.75
N GLN A 626 -17.48 -53.10 30.60
CA GLN A 626 -16.69 -54.35 30.54
C GLN A 626 -16.94 -55.31 29.36
N THR A 627 -15.83 -55.70 28.71
CA THR A 627 -15.56 -56.79 27.72
C THR A 627 -15.82 -56.48 26.23
N LYS A 628 -14.98 -56.82 25.23
CA LYS A 628 -13.84 -57.75 25.08
C LYS A 628 -13.04 -57.40 23.80
N ILE A 629 -11.72 -57.69 23.80
CA ILE A 629 -10.77 -57.66 22.66
C ILE A 629 -10.74 -59.07 21.99
N PRO A 630 -10.38 -59.22 20.69
CA PRO A 630 -9.05 -59.74 20.28
C PRO A 630 -8.48 -59.01 19.02
N GLN A 631 -7.32 -58.35 19.08
CA GLN A 631 -5.96 -58.79 18.71
C GLN A 631 -5.73 -59.46 17.32
N ALA A 632 -5.06 -58.68 16.45
CA ALA A 632 -3.85 -58.97 15.66
C ALA A 632 -3.83 -59.99 14.50
N ILE A 633 -3.53 -59.48 13.29
CA ILE A 633 -2.62 -60.09 12.31
C ILE A 633 -1.69 -58.98 11.77
N LYS A 634 -0.38 -59.24 11.75
CA LYS A 634 0.72 -58.42 11.17
C LYS A 634 1.25 -59.07 9.88
N SER A 635 2.10 -58.32 9.16
CA SER A 635 2.94 -58.59 7.96
C SER A 635 2.23 -58.39 6.61
N GLU A 636 2.50 -57.27 5.91
CA GLU A 636 3.62 -57.05 4.96
C GLU A 636 3.38 -57.77 3.62
N ASP A 637 2.70 -57.10 2.69
CA ASP A 637 3.29 -56.61 1.43
C ASP A 637 2.20 -56.01 0.50
N ILE A 638 2.66 -55.19 -0.45
CA ILE A 638 1.93 -54.51 -1.54
C ILE A 638 1.58 -53.04 -1.25
N LEU A 639 2.63 -52.23 -1.34
CA LEU A 639 2.64 -50.96 -2.06
C LEU A 639 1.72 -50.98 -3.30
N LYS A 640 0.66 -50.16 -3.31
CA LYS A 640 0.28 -49.27 -4.43
C LYS A 640 -1.00 -48.47 -4.13
N THR A 641 -0.94 -47.21 -4.52
CA THR A 641 -2.04 -46.24 -4.74
C THR A 641 -2.71 -45.60 -3.51
N ASN A 642 -2.18 -44.43 -3.15
CA ASN A 642 -2.96 -43.34 -2.58
C ASN A 642 -3.26 -42.28 -3.66
N SER A 643 -4.32 -41.50 -3.42
CA SER A 643 -4.71 -40.22 -4.05
C SER A 643 -5.65 -40.26 -5.27
N SER A 644 -6.93 -39.93 -5.04
CA SER A 644 -7.68 -39.01 -5.92
C SER A 644 -9.07 -38.67 -5.34
N SER A 645 -9.24 -37.45 -4.85
CA SER A 645 -10.59 -36.84 -4.69
C SER A 645 -10.55 -35.30 -4.80
N SER A 646 -9.86 -34.78 -5.82
CA SER A 646 -9.97 -33.38 -6.26
C SER A 646 -10.17 -33.21 -7.77
N ASN A 647 -10.31 -34.32 -8.53
CA ASN A 647 -10.42 -34.33 -10.00
C ASN A 647 -11.81 -34.70 -10.54
N ALA A 648 -12.87 -34.59 -9.73
CA ALA A 648 -14.21 -35.02 -10.15
C ALA A 648 -14.95 -34.00 -11.03
N ASN A 649 -14.62 -32.70 -10.97
CA ASN A 649 -15.43 -31.66 -11.65
C ASN A 649 -14.96 -31.28 -13.07
N ILE A 650 -13.74 -31.65 -13.49
CA ILE A 650 -13.25 -31.40 -14.86
C ILE A 650 -13.64 -32.56 -15.82
N LYS A 651 -13.97 -33.75 -15.29
CA LYS A 651 -14.26 -34.96 -16.07
C LYS A 651 -15.55 -34.92 -16.91
N ASN A 652 -16.45 -33.95 -16.67
CA ASN A 652 -17.80 -33.97 -17.24
C ASN A 652 -17.99 -33.13 -18.52
N MET A 653 -16.95 -32.50 -19.08
CA MET A 653 -17.07 -31.66 -20.30
C MET A 653 -16.38 -32.20 -21.56
N ILE A 654 -15.72 -33.37 -21.51
CA ILE A 654 -14.93 -33.90 -22.63
C ILE A 654 -15.48 -35.28 -23.05
N SER A 655 -15.74 -35.47 -24.34
CA SER A 655 -16.23 -36.75 -24.87
C SER A 655 -15.25 -37.89 -24.57
N ALA A 656 -15.75 -39.12 -24.40
CA ALA A 656 -14.93 -40.28 -24.03
C ALA A 656 -13.80 -40.55 -25.03
N SER A 657 -14.06 -40.30 -26.33
CA SER A 657 -13.07 -40.44 -27.41
C SER A 657 -11.88 -39.47 -27.28
N ILE A 658 -12.12 -38.20 -26.90
CA ILE A 658 -11.04 -37.22 -26.69
C ILE A 658 -10.21 -37.56 -25.42
N ARG A 659 -10.84 -38.15 -24.41
CA ARG A 659 -10.15 -38.59 -23.17
C ARG A 659 -9.20 -39.76 -23.40
N ASP A 660 -9.53 -40.67 -24.32
CA ASP A 660 -8.68 -41.82 -24.63
C ASP A 660 -7.52 -41.44 -25.57
N GLU A 661 -7.71 -40.48 -26.47
CA GLU A 661 -6.63 -39.90 -27.29
C GLU A 661 -5.62 -39.09 -26.45
N ILE A 662 -6.08 -38.24 -25.52
CA ILE A 662 -5.19 -37.48 -24.63
C ILE A 662 -4.38 -38.44 -23.73
N ARG A 663 -4.97 -39.55 -23.26
CA ARG A 663 -4.23 -40.58 -22.51
C ARG A 663 -3.17 -41.27 -23.36
N ASN A 664 -3.45 -41.54 -24.64
CA ASN A 664 -2.50 -42.17 -25.55
C ASN A 664 -1.33 -41.24 -25.90
N VAL A 665 -1.56 -39.92 -26.00
CA VAL A 665 -0.46 -38.95 -26.22
C VAL A 665 0.39 -38.79 -24.96
N LEU A 666 -0.23 -38.68 -23.78
CA LEU A 666 0.49 -38.53 -22.52
C LEU A 666 1.25 -39.80 -22.10
N SER A 667 0.83 -40.99 -22.56
CA SER A 667 1.55 -42.24 -22.29
C SER A 667 2.80 -42.42 -23.17
N GLU A 668 2.90 -41.74 -24.32
CA GLU A 668 4.11 -41.73 -25.16
C GLU A 668 5.18 -40.71 -24.69
N MET A 669 4.80 -39.66 -23.94
CA MET A 669 5.72 -38.58 -23.52
C MET A 669 6.89 -39.03 -22.61
N PRO A 670 6.74 -39.98 -21.67
CA PRO A 670 7.86 -40.48 -20.87
C PRO A 670 8.95 -41.17 -21.71
N ASN A 671 8.56 -41.90 -22.76
CA ASN A 671 9.49 -42.54 -23.69
C ASN A 671 10.26 -41.51 -24.55
N ILE A 672 9.64 -40.37 -24.84
CA ILE A 672 10.27 -39.26 -25.59
C ILE A 672 11.26 -38.50 -24.69
N SER A 673 10.91 -38.23 -23.43
CA SER A 673 11.84 -37.67 -22.44
C SER A 673 13.03 -38.58 -22.18
N GLN A 674 12.83 -39.90 -22.15
CA GLN A 674 13.93 -40.86 -21.99
C GLN A 674 14.89 -40.88 -23.19
N LYS A 675 14.38 -40.84 -24.42
CA LYS A 675 15.20 -40.74 -25.64
C LYS A 675 15.97 -39.42 -25.73
N LEU A 676 15.37 -38.31 -25.32
CA LEU A 676 16.03 -36.99 -25.33
C LEU A 676 17.08 -36.83 -24.21
N ALA A 677 17.04 -37.70 -23.19
CA ALA A 677 18.03 -37.78 -22.12
C ALA A 677 19.24 -38.67 -22.47
N GLU A 678 19.24 -39.37 -23.61
CA GLU A 678 20.38 -40.18 -24.04
C GLU A 678 21.61 -39.27 -24.33
N PRO A 679 22.81 -39.61 -23.81
CA PRO A 679 23.99 -38.75 -23.88
C PRO A 679 24.40 -38.38 -25.32
N GLN A 680 24.12 -39.27 -26.28
CA GLN A 680 24.46 -39.10 -27.70
C GLN A 680 23.55 -38.07 -28.40
N ILE A 681 22.36 -37.80 -27.85
CA ILE A 681 21.37 -36.84 -28.37
C ILE A 681 21.51 -35.49 -27.65
N GLN A 682 22.01 -35.46 -26.41
CA GLN A 682 22.17 -34.21 -25.65
C GLN A 682 23.10 -33.19 -26.34
N SER A 683 24.13 -33.63 -27.04
CA SER A 683 25.15 -32.76 -27.66
C SER A 683 24.84 -32.33 -29.10
N ASN A 684 23.84 -32.93 -29.78
CA ASN A 684 23.52 -32.61 -31.18
C ASN A 684 22.12 -31.97 -31.31
N THR A 685 22.10 -30.65 -31.46
CA THR A 685 20.89 -29.83 -31.60
C THR A 685 20.06 -30.18 -32.84
N GLN A 686 20.68 -30.68 -33.92
CA GLN A 686 19.98 -31.05 -35.15
C GLN A 686 19.14 -32.32 -34.95
N SER A 687 19.68 -33.32 -34.25
CA SER A 687 18.95 -34.55 -33.91
C SER A 687 17.73 -34.28 -33.01
N LYS A 688 17.82 -33.30 -32.10
CA LYS A 688 16.69 -32.84 -31.28
C LYS A 688 15.61 -32.17 -32.13
N LEU A 689 16.02 -31.37 -33.12
CA LEU A 689 15.11 -30.69 -34.04
C LEU A 689 14.42 -31.67 -35.00
N ASP A 690 15.10 -32.71 -35.45
CA ASP A 690 14.55 -33.73 -36.36
C ASP A 690 13.56 -34.66 -35.65
N ILE A 691 13.79 -34.98 -34.37
CA ILE A 691 12.82 -35.67 -33.51
C ILE A 691 11.56 -34.82 -33.32
N LEU A 692 11.73 -33.51 -33.07
CA LEU A 692 10.61 -32.57 -32.94
C LEU A 692 9.84 -32.42 -34.25
N LYS A 693 10.53 -32.30 -35.40
CA LYS A 693 9.89 -32.24 -36.72
C LYS A 693 9.10 -33.51 -37.02
N ASN A 694 9.62 -34.69 -36.67
CA ASN A 694 8.89 -35.95 -36.84
C ASN A 694 7.65 -36.05 -35.93
N ILE A 695 7.73 -35.55 -34.69
CA ILE A 695 6.58 -35.46 -33.79
C ILE A 695 5.55 -34.48 -34.35
N PHE A 696 5.97 -33.28 -34.74
CA PHE A 696 5.09 -32.26 -35.30
C PHE A 696 4.41 -32.72 -36.59
N ASN A 697 5.15 -33.39 -37.48
CA ASN A 697 4.63 -33.95 -38.73
C ASN A 697 3.65 -35.12 -38.48
N LYS A 698 3.91 -35.98 -37.49
CA LYS A 698 3.02 -37.09 -37.10
C LYS A 698 1.65 -36.60 -36.61
N TYR A 699 1.60 -35.44 -35.95
CA TYR A 699 0.36 -34.87 -35.38
C TYR A 699 -0.29 -33.78 -36.23
N SER A 700 0.39 -33.25 -37.25
CA SER A 700 -0.16 -32.24 -38.17
C SER A 700 -0.85 -32.84 -39.41
N SER A 701 -0.61 -34.11 -39.73
CA SER A 701 -1.23 -34.79 -40.88
C SER A 701 -2.61 -35.39 -40.63
N GLN A 702 -3.18 -35.23 -39.43
CA GLN A 702 -4.55 -35.67 -39.12
C GLN A 702 -5.52 -34.50 -39.24
N GLU A 703 -6.07 -34.29 -40.44
CA GLU A 703 -7.16 -33.35 -40.69
C GLU A 703 -8.48 -33.91 -40.11
N ALA A 704 -8.68 -33.86 -38.79
CA ALA A 704 -10.01 -33.94 -38.21
C ALA A 704 -10.06 -33.45 -36.76
N SER A 705 -10.85 -32.39 -36.54
CA SER A 705 -11.37 -31.88 -35.25
C SER A 705 -10.42 -31.05 -34.36
N GLY A 706 -11.01 -30.19 -33.52
CA GLY A 706 -10.37 -29.14 -32.72
C GLY A 706 -9.25 -29.58 -31.75
N THR A 707 -8.94 -30.87 -31.69
CA THR A 707 -7.85 -31.47 -30.93
C THR A 707 -6.45 -31.09 -31.46
N VAL A 708 -6.34 -30.62 -32.70
CA VAL A 708 -5.07 -30.15 -33.29
C VAL A 708 -4.51 -28.92 -32.57
N GLY A 709 -5.37 -27.99 -32.12
CA GLY A 709 -4.94 -26.76 -31.44
C GLY A 709 -4.33 -27.00 -30.07
N ILE A 710 -4.90 -27.92 -29.30
CA ILE A 710 -4.42 -28.26 -27.95
C ILE A 710 -3.09 -29.02 -28.01
N ASN A 711 -2.92 -29.93 -28.96
CA ASN A 711 -1.67 -30.67 -29.14
C ASN A 711 -0.53 -29.78 -29.64
N GLN A 712 -0.83 -28.77 -30.47
CA GLN A 712 0.15 -27.78 -30.90
C GLN A 712 0.55 -26.81 -29.77
N ILE A 713 -0.39 -26.37 -28.94
CA ILE A 713 -0.12 -25.51 -27.77
C ILE A 713 0.72 -26.26 -26.73
N ASN A 714 0.43 -27.54 -26.46
CA ASN A 714 1.22 -28.35 -25.54
C ASN A 714 2.64 -28.63 -26.09
N ALA A 715 2.79 -28.82 -27.41
CA ALA A 715 4.11 -28.94 -28.03
C ALA A 715 4.91 -27.62 -27.96
N LEU A 716 4.23 -26.47 -28.04
CA LEU A 716 4.85 -25.14 -27.91
C LEU A 716 5.23 -24.81 -26.47
N GLN A 717 4.38 -25.15 -25.50
CA GLN A 717 4.68 -25.03 -24.06
C GLN A 717 5.87 -25.94 -23.69
N PHE A 718 5.89 -27.17 -24.21
CA PHE A 718 7.02 -28.09 -24.04
C PHE A 718 8.32 -27.55 -24.66
N ALA A 719 8.28 -26.93 -25.84
CA ALA A 719 9.46 -26.31 -26.45
C ALA A 719 9.98 -25.09 -25.64
N GLN A 720 9.08 -24.39 -24.95
CA GLN A 720 9.38 -23.25 -24.09
C GLN A 720 9.98 -23.71 -22.75
N ASP A 721 9.40 -24.72 -22.11
CA ASP A 721 9.85 -25.28 -20.83
C ASP A 721 11.27 -25.91 -20.93
N TYR A 722 11.65 -26.40 -22.12
CA TYR A 722 12.99 -26.94 -22.41
C TYR A 722 13.93 -25.95 -23.14
N ASN A 723 13.55 -24.66 -23.20
CA ASN A 723 14.38 -23.55 -23.68
C ASN A 723 14.91 -23.68 -25.13
N ILE A 724 14.21 -24.43 -25.98
CA ILE A 724 14.65 -24.80 -27.34
C ILE A 724 14.59 -23.58 -28.29
N LEU A 725 13.66 -22.65 -28.03
CA LEU A 725 13.43 -21.43 -28.82
C LEU A 725 14.48 -20.33 -28.57
N SER A 726 15.33 -20.47 -27.55
CA SER A 726 16.43 -19.54 -27.26
C SER A 726 17.62 -19.69 -28.22
N SER A 727 17.64 -20.75 -29.02
CA SER A 727 18.66 -20.93 -30.06
C SER A 727 18.25 -20.19 -31.34
N ASN A 728 19.11 -19.30 -31.83
CA ASN A 728 18.96 -18.39 -32.99
C ASN A 728 18.66 -19.06 -34.36
N LYS A 729 17.82 -20.11 -34.43
CA LYS A 729 17.61 -20.93 -35.63
C LYS A 729 16.14 -21.22 -35.98
N VAL A 730 15.16 -20.62 -35.29
CA VAL A 730 13.77 -20.62 -35.76
C VAL A 730 13.59 -19.45 -36.71
N THR A 731 13.29 -19.71 -37.99
CA THR A 731 13.15 -18.65 -38.98
C THR A 731 11.80 -17.94 -38.84
N ILE A 732 11.75 -16.63 -39.10
CA ILE A 732 10.51 -15.83 -39.09
C ILE A 732 9.44 -16.45 -40.00
N ASN A 733 9.85 -17.09 -41.10
CA ASN A 733 8.96 -17.77 -42.03
C ASN A 733 8.26 -18.99 -41.41
N GLU A 734 8.93 -19.75 -40.55
CA GLU A 734 8.33 -20.90 -39.85
C GLU A 734 7.33 -20.44 -38.78
N LEU A 735 7.63 -19.33 -38.09
CA LEU A 735 6.69 -18.70 -37.16
C LEU A 735 5.43 -18.17 -37.87
N MET A 736 5.61 -17.51 -39.01
CA MET A 736 4.50 -16.99 -39.82
C MET A 736 3.66 -18.10 -40.46
N HIS A 737 4.25 -19.26 -40.80
CA HIS A 737 3.51 -20.43 -41.27
C HIS A 737 2.58 -20.97 -40.17
N ASN A 738 3.09 -21.13 -38.94
CA ASN A 738 2.31 -21.60 -37.80
C ASN A 738 1.19 -20.59 -37.41
N PHE A 739 1.48 -19.29 -37.47
CA PHE A 739 0.49 -18.23 -37.24
C PHE A 739 -0.68 -18.27 -38.25
N ASN A 740 -0.38 -18.52 -39.53
CA ASN A 740 -1.39 -18.62 -40.59
C ASN A 740 -2.25 -19.89 -40.51
N ILE A 741 -1.72 -20.98 -39.95
CA ILE A 741 -2.48 -22.22 -39.70
C ILE A 741 -3.48 -22.00 -38.56
N LEU A 742 -3.04 -21.37 -37.47
CA LEU A 742 -3.87 -21.12 -36.28
C LEU A 742 -5.00 -20.12 -36.55
N THR A 743 -4.75 -19.07 -37.34
CA THR A 743 -5.78 -18.06 -37.69
C THR A 743 -6.83 -18.56 -38.68
N LYS A 744 -6.59 -19.68 -39.37
CA LYS A 744 -7.57 -20.35 -40.24
C LYS A 744 -8.56 -21.25 -39.47
N SER A 745 -8.28 -21.56 -38.20
CA SER A 745 -9.18 -22.30 -37.30
C SER A 745 -10.44 -21.48 -37.00
N LYS A 746 -11.48 -21.66 -37.82
CA LYS A 746 -12.79 -21.05 -37.59
C LYS A 746 -13.59 -21.94 -36.65
N LYS A 747 -13.61 -21.64 -35.34
CA LYS A 747 -14.86 -21.32 -34.59
C LYS A 747 -14.84 -21.46 -33.05
N GLN A 748 -13.91 -22.10 -32.34
CA GLN A 748 -14.25 -22.53 -30.96
C GLN A 748 -13.31 -22.26 -29.77
N ASP A 749 -12.06 -21.82 -29.93
CA ASP A 749 -11.19 -21.64 -28.75
C ASP A 749 -10.90 -20.16 -28.44
N MET A 750 -11.91 -19.45 -27.90
CA MET A 750 -11.77 -18.06 -27.40
C MET A 750 -11.30 -17.97 -25.93
N LEU A 751 -11.21 -19.08 -25.19
CA LEU A 751 -10.87 -19.10 -23.76
C LEU A 751 -9.37 -18.90 -23.44
N LEU A 752 -8.49 -18.97 -24.45
CA LEU A 752 -7.03 -18.89 -24.28
C LEU A 752 -6.41 -17.67 -24.99
N PHE A 753 -7.24 -16.75 -25.49
CA PHE A 753 -6.80 -15.60 -26.28
C PHE A 753 -5.77 -14.70 -25.57
N PRO A 754 -5.92 -14.34 -24.27
CA PRO A 754 -4.95 -13.51 -23.56
C PRO A 754 -3.55 -14.14 -23.50
N GLN A 755 -3.49 -15.46 -23.28
CA GLN A 755 -2.25 -16.23 -23.19
C GLN A 755 -1.56 -16.33 -24.56
N PHE A 756 -2.35 -16.44 -25.63
CA PHE A 756 -1.85 -16.40 -27.00
C PHE A 756 -1.29 -15.02 -27.37
N THR A 757 -1.97 -13.91 -27.01
CA THR A 757 -1.43 -12.55 -27.21
C THR A 757 -0.12 -12.34 -26.46
N ALA A 758 -0.05 -12.75 -25.20
CA ALA A 758 1.18 -12.63 -24.41
C ALA A 758 2.34 -13.46 -25.00
N PHE A 759 2.03 -14.62 -25.59
CA PHE A 759 3.01 -15.45 -26.29
C PHE A 759 3.52 -14.81 -27.59
N VAL A 760 2.62 -14.29 -28.44
CA VAL A 760 3.00 -13.60 -29.68
C VAL A 760 3.76 -12.31 -29.39
N GLU A 761 3.40 -11.56 -28.34
CA GLU A 761 4.16 -10.41 -27.87
C GLU A 761 5.56 -10.80 -27.41
N ASN A 762 5.70 -11.89 -26.64
CA ASN A 762 7.01 -12.36 -26.20
C ASN A 762 7.88 -12.86 -27.35
N ILE A 763 7.32 -13.56 -28.33
CA ILE A 763 8.04 -13.97 -29.54
C ILE A 763 8.42 -12.76 -30.39
N ALA A 764 7.50 -11.81 -30.57
CA ALA A 764 7.80 -10.57 -31.29
C ALA A 764 8.97 -9.86 -30.61
N ILE A 765 8.94 -9.68 -29.28
CA ILE A 765 10.01 -9.07 -28.49
C ILE A 765 11.35 -9.82 -28.66
N GLN A 766 11.34 -11.15 -28.73
CA GLN A 766 12.56 -11.94 -28.94
C GLN A 766 13.09 -11.90 -30.38
N VAL A 767 12.21 -11.86 -31.38
CA VAL A 767 12.59 -11.67 -32.80
C VAL A 767 13.06 -10.23 -33.07
N LEU A 768 12.57 -9.26 -32.28
CA LEU A 768 12.78 -7.82 -32.43
C LEU A 768 14.19 -7.33 -32.09
N GLN A 769 15.14 -8.22 -31.78
CA GLN A 769 16.53 -7.83 -31.67
C GLN A 769 17.22 -7.61 -33.04
N ASN A 770 16.60 -7.95 -34.20
CA ASN A 770 17.32 -7.90 -35.48
C ASN A 770 16.54 -7.64 -36.81
N SER A 771 15.32 -7.08 -36.88
CA SER A 771 14.74 -6.78 -38.23
C SER A 771 13.73 -5.63 -38.38
N ASP A 772 13.74 -5.00 -39.57
CA ASP A 772 12.88 -3.90 -40.04
C ASP A 772 11.40 -4.29 -40.32
N GLN A 773 10.96 -5.51 -39.99
CA GLN A 773 9.63 -6.03 -40.34
C GLN A 773 8.55 -5.80 -39.27
N TYR A 774 8.88 -5.08 -38.19
CA TYR A 774 7.97 -4.78 -37.06
C TYR A 774 6.64 -4.16 -37.49
N VAL A 775 6.70 -3.17 -38.40
CA VAL A 775 5.52 -2.42 -38.84
C VAL A 775 4.49 -3.36 -39.48
N THR A 776 4.93 -4.31 -40.32
CA THR A 776 4.04 -5.24 -41.02
C THR A 776 3.39 -6.27 -40.09
N ILE A 777 4.08 -6.70 -39.03
CA ILE A 777 3.53 -7.64 -38.04
C ILE A 777 2.58 -6.93 -37.08
N SER A 778 2.97 -5.73 -36.62
CA SER A 778 2.13 -4.88 -35.77
C SER A 778 0.82 -4.51 -36.48
N ASP A 779 0.88 -4.07 -37.74
CA ASP A 779 -0.31 -3.67 -38.50
C ASP A 779 -1.27 -4.84 -38.72
N LYS A 780 -0.75 -6.07 -38.92
CA LYS A 780 -1.57 -7.27 -39.07
C LYS A 780 -2.20 -7.72 -37.76
N LEU A 781 -1.50 -7.59 -36.64
CA LEU A 781 -2.04 -7.85 -35.30
C LEU A 781 -3.14 -6.84 -34.94
N GLU A 782 -2.93 -5.57 -35.25
CA GLU A 782 -3.90 -4.50 -35.01
C GLU A 782 -5.17 -4.69 -35.87
N ALA A 783 -5.02 -5.09 -37.14
CA ALA A 783 -6.14 -5.41 -38.02
C ALA A 783 -6.95 -6.62 -37.53
N PHE A 784 -6.28 -7.68 -37.04
CA PHE A 784 -6.94 -8.87 -36.51
C PHE A 784 -7.67 -8.57 -35.18
N TYR A 785 -7.05 -7.79 -34.30
CA TYR A 785 -7.65 -7.35 -33.05
C TYR A 785 -8.86 -6.44 -33.28
N SER A 786 -8.79 -5.54 -34.27
CA SER A 786 -9.90 -4.68 -34.66
C SER A 786 -11.09 -5.49 -35.22
N GLN A 787 -10.85 -6.53 -36.03
CA GLN A 787 -11.90 -7.44 -36.48
C GLN A 787 -12.52 -8.24 -35.32
N TYR A 788 -11.74 -8.61 -34.31
CA TYR A 788 -12.23 -9.27 -33.11
C TYR A 788 -13.16 -8.35 -32.31
N LEU A 789 -12.76 -7.10 -32.07
CA LEU A 789 -13.57 -6.12 -31.33
C LEU A 789 -14.89 -5.77 -32.07
N GLN A 790 -14.84 -5.64 -33.40
CA GLN A 790 -16.05 -5.45 -34.22
C GLN A 790 -17.04 -6.62 -34.09
N ARG A 791 -16.56 -7.87 -33.98
CA ARG A 791 -17.43 -9.05 -33.79
C ARG A 791 -18.05 -9.13 -32.39
N GLN A 792 -17.49 -8.42 -31.40
CA GLN A 792 -18.00 -8.37 -30.02
C GLN A 792 -18.93 -7.18 -29.76
N ASN A 793 -19.25 -6.37 -30.78
CA ASN A 793 -20.07 -5.15 -30.66
C ASN A 793 -19.53 -4.13 -29.63
N VAL A 794 -18.21 -4.12 -29.40
CA VAL A 794 -17.54 -3.15 -28.54
C VAL A 794 -17.07 -1.98 -29.41
N GLN A 795 -17.69 -0.80 -29.29
CA GLN A 795 -17.13 0.43 -29.85
C GLN A 795 -16.04 0.96 -28.92
N THR A 796 -14.78 0.92 -29.35
CA THR A 796 -13.72 1.68 -28.69
C THR A 796 -12.77 2.35 -29.68
N THR A 797 -12.37 3.55 -29.27
CA THR A 797 -11.35 4.44 -29.84
C THR A 797 -9.98 3.73 -29.91
N LYS A 798 -9.20 4.00 -30.96
CA LYS A 798 -7.86 3.46 -31.21
C LYS A 798 -7.00 3.34 -29.94
N VAL A 799 -6.60 2.11 -29.58
CA VAL A 799 -5.57 1.83 -28.57
C VAL A 799 -4.47 1.00 -29.23
N LEU A 800 -3.31 1.63 -29.45
CA LEU A 800 -1.94 1.10 -29.30
C LEU A 800 -0.95 2.00 -30.05
N ARG A 801 -0.53 3.11 -29.43
CA ARG A 801 0.77 3.72 -29.73
C ARG A 801 1.40 4.23 -28.44
N ARG A 802 2.33 3.47 -27.87
CA ARG A 802 3.38 4.05 -27.04
C ARG A 802 4.45 4.63 -27.98
N PRO A 803 4.77 5.93 -27.94
CA PRO A 803 5.92 6.45 -28.65
C PRO A 803 7.17 6.14 -27.81
N LEU A 804 8.01 5.23 -28.28
CA LEU A 804 9.40 5.14 -27.82
C LEU A 804 10.25 6.11 -28.64
N ALA A 805 10.97 6.96 -27.92
CA ALA A 805 11.90 7.94 -28.47
C ALA A 805 13.12 7.25 -29.10
N ASN A 806 13.35 7.57 -30.38
CA ASN A 806 14.58 7.54 -31.17
C ASN A 806 15.40 6.24 -31.34
N LYS A 807 15.49 5.79 -32.61
CA LYS A 807 16.67 6.04 -33.48
C LYS A 807 16.29 5.82 -34.96
N ASN A 808 16.50 6.85 -35.78
CA ASN A 808 16.53 6.86 -37.25
C ASN A 808 15.45 6.07 -38.01
N ASN A 809 14.37 6.76 -38.43
CA ASN A 809 13.94 6.72 -39.84
C ASN A 809 12.95 7.86 -40.10
N ALA A 810 13.35 8.77 -40.99
CA ALA A 810 12.45 9.72 -41.62
C ALA A 810 11.59 8.95 -42.62
N ILE A 811 10.26 8.99 -42.45
CA ILE A 811 9.32 8.65 -43.51
C ILE A 811 8.45 9.89 -43.74
N ASN A 812 8.65 10.48 -44.92
CA ASN A 812 7.84 11.53 -45.52
C ASN A 812 6.35 11.14 -45.50
N TRP A 813 5.51 12.01 -44.94
CA TRP A 813 4.07 12.02 -45.20
C TRP A 813 3.74 13.19 -46.13
N ASN A 814 3.83 12.96 -47.43
CA ASN A 814 3.18 13.75 -48.46
C ASN A 814 2.41 12.79 -49.37
N ASN A 815 1.15 13.16 -49.69
CA ASN A 815 0.11 12.46 -50.47
C ASN A 815 -0.71 11.46 -49.64
N GLY A 816 -2.03 11.58 -49.40
CA GLY A 816 -3.09 12.37 -50.01
C GLY A 816 -4.24 11.42 -50.42
N ILE A 817 -5.45 11.59 -49.83
CA ILE A 817 -6.80 11.55 -50.45
C ILE A 817 -7.91 11.16 -49.43
N LYS A 818 -8.67 12.20 -49.06
CA LYS A 818 -10.13 12.40 -48.91
C LYS A 818 -11.03 11.37 -48.19
N THR A 819 -11.74 11.88 -47.16
CA THR A 819 -13.22 11.99 -47.13
C THR A 819 -13.64 13.24 -46.33
N GLN A 820 -14.62 13.99 -46.82
CA GLN A 820 -15.07 15.33 -46.39
C GLN A 820 -15.77 15.38 -45.01
N PRO A 821 -15.77 16.54 -44.33
CA PRO A 821 -16.72 16.89 -43.28
C PRO A 821 -17.96 17.58 -43.88
N ASP A 822 -19.16 17.21 -43.42
CA ASP A 822 -20.36 18.01 -43.64
C ASP A 822 -20.50 19.04 -42.52
N ASP A 823 -20.66 20.28 -42.98
CA ASP A 823 -20.93 21.51 -42.25
C ASP A 823 -22.28 21.48 -41.52
N ASN A 824 -22.29 21.94 -40.27
CA ASN A 824 -23.27 22.91 -39.76
C ASN A 824 -23.00 23.25 -38.28
N SER A 825 -23.11 24.54 -37.95
CA SER A 825 -23.03 25.17 -36.61
C SER A 825 -21.68 25.75 -36.14
N ILE A 826 -21.05 26.60 -36.94
CA ILE A 826 -20.32 27.78 -36.42
C ILE A 826 -20.87 29.01 -37.11
N GLU A 827 -21.93 29.57 -36.54
CA GLU A 827 -22.37 30.94 -36.82
C GLU A 827 -23.09 31.47 -35.58
N TYR A 828 -22.33 31.95 -34.59
CA TYR A 828 -22.67 33.13 -33.78
C TYR A 828 -21.60 33.37 -32.72
N ILE A 829 -21.39 34.65 -32.38
CA ILE A 829 -20.45 35.19 -31.38
C ILE A 829 -19.05 35.49 -31.94
N ASP A 830 -19.03 36.39 -32.92
CA ASP A 830 -17.98 37.41 -32.98
C ASP A 830 -18.66 38.78 -33.06
N ASN A 831 -19.06 39.32 -31.89
CA ASN A 831 -19.55 40.70 -31.75
C ASN A 831 -19.67 41.09 -30.27
N LYS A 832 -18.60 41.68 -29.72
CA LYS A 832 -18.58 42.84 -28.80
C LYS A 832 -17.27 42.88 -27.99
N ILE A 833 -16.20 43.31 -28.64
CA ILE A 833 -15.17 44.12 -27.98
C ILE A 833 -15.28 45.50 -28.61
N LYS A 834 -15.96 46.43 -27.91
CA LYS A 834 -15.86 47.88 -28.08
C LYS A 834 -16.64 48.55 -26.93
N ASN A 835 -15.99 49.54 -26.30
CA ASN A 835 -16.43 50.40 -25.17
C ASN A 835 -16.03 49.81 -23.79
N GLN A 836 -15.27 50.44 -22.89
CA GLN A 836 -14.94 51.85 -22.63
C GLN A 836 -13.67 52.00 -21.74
N THR A 837 -13.01 53.14 -21.92
CA THR A 837 -12.00 53.96 -21.19
C THR A 837 -11.44 53.62 -19.78
N PRO A 838 -10.22 54.13 -19.44
CA PRO A 838 -9.42 53.79 -18.25
C PRO A 838 -9.57 54.78 -17.07
N ILE A 839 -9.34 54.32 -15.84
CA ILE A 839 -9.20 55.20 -14.65
C ILE A 839 -7.90 54.89 -13.88
N GLN A 840 -7.21 55.98 -13.56
CA GLN A 840 -5.92 56.12 -12.88
C GLN A 840 -5.92 55.59 -11.44
N TYR A 841 -4.80 55.00 -11.00
CA TYR A 841 -4.46 54.89 -9.58
C TYR A 841 -3.44 55.96 -9.18
N SER A 842 -3.86 56.80 -8.25
CA SER A 842 -3.07 57.84 -7.59
C SER A 842 -2.23 57.29 -6.44
N SER A 843 -0.97 57.70 -6.39
CA SER A 843 -0.08 57.63 -5.22
C SER A 843 -0.52 58.56 -4.09
N LYS A 844 -0.45 58.11 -2.83
CA LYS A 844 -0.22 59.00 -1.66
C LYS A 844 0.19 58.24 -0.38
N SER A 845 1.43 58.54 0.04
CA SER A 845 1.88 58.89 1.41
C SER A 845 1.86 57.81 2.51
N THR A 846 2.90 57.61 3.32
CA THR A 846 3.58 58.56 4.24
C THR A 846 4.94 57.97 4.71
N LYS A 847 6.06 58.71 4.57
CA LYS A 847 6.81 59.50 5.58
C LYS A 847 7.70 58.74 6.61
N ASN A 848 9.01 58.95 6.42
CA ASN A 848 10.05 59.41 7.37
C ASN A 848 10.26 58.76 8.76
N LEU A 849 11.51 58.33 8.99
CA LEU A 849 12.44 58.67 10.10
C LEU A 849 13.84 58.12 9.69
N SER A 850 14.77 58.94 9.18
CA SER A 850 15.94 59.56 9.88
C SER A 850 16.75 58.62 10.79
N SER A 851 18.07 58.60 10.90
CA SER A 851 19.26 59.17 10.22
C SER A 851 20.46 58.82 11.14
N LYS A 852 21.70 58.82 10.61
CA LYS A 852 23.01 58.91 11.32
C LYS A 852 23.50 57.60 12.00
N ASN A 853 24.78 57.21 11.99
CA ASN A 853 26.04 57.85 11.59
C ASN A 853 27.21 56.82 11.56
N ILE A 854 28.16 57.01 10.63
CA ILE A 854 29.64 57.02 10.85
C ILE A 854 30.36 55.67 11.17
N ASN A 855 31.24 55.16 10.29
CA ASN A 855 32.65 55.59 10.15
C ASN A 855 33.43 54.83 9.04
N ASP A 856 34.27 55.59 8.34
CA ASP A 856 35.22 55.19 7.29
C ASP A 856 36.57 54.70 7.86
N ASN A 857 37.31 53.91 7.05
CA ASN A 857 38.71 54.10 6.63
C ASN A 857 39.51 52.79 6.45
N ILE A 858 39.89 52.46 5.20
CA ILE A 858 41.23 52.62 4.57
C ILE A 858 42.29 51.63 5.07
N PHE A 859 42.71 50.70 4.19
CA PHE A 859 44.12 50.59 3.77
C PHE A 859 44.25 49.91 2.39
N SER A 860 44.78 50.68 1.45
CA SER A 860 45.34 50.28 0.17
C SER A 860 46.76 49.72 0.35
N ASP A 861 47.17 48.74 -0.44
CA ASP A 861 48.37 48.95 -1.27
C ASP A 861 48.51 48.00 -2.47
N ARG A 862 49.14 48.56 -3.49
CA ARG A 862 49.24 48.12 -4.87
C ARG A 862 50.47 47.24 -5.11
N ARG A 863 50.37 46.26 -6.02
CA ARG A 863 51.39 46.02 -7.06
C ARG A 863 50.72 45.55 -8.35
N ALA A 864 50.70 46.44 -9.32
CA ALA A 864 50.43 46.15 -10.72
C ALA A 864 51.76 46.11 -11.48
N ASN A 865 51.92 45.14 -12.39
CA ASN A 865 52.72 45.34 -13.59
C ASN A 865 52.25 44.43 -14.74
N LYS A 866 51.71 45.10 -15.77
CA LYS A 866 51.72 44.84 -17.23
C LYS A 866 50.99 43.58 -17.76
N ILE A 867 49.81 43.71 -18.42
CA ILE A 867 49.55 44.14 -19.84
C ILE A 867 50.03 43.05 -20.82
N GLN A 868 49.27 42.41 -21.72
CA GLN A 868 47.91 42.51 -22.31
C GLN A 868 47.72 41.27 -23.27
N PRO A 869 46.71 41.14 -24.16
CA PRO A 869 45.35 40.65 -23.90
C PRO A 869 44.92 39.53 -24.89
N ASN A 870 43.78 38.88 -24.64
CA ASN A 870 42.85 38.42 -25.68
C ASN A 870 41.52 38.12 -24.98
N SER A 871 40.75 39.16 -24.66
CA SER A 871 39.51 39.53 -25.36
C SER A 871 38.26 38.88 -24.70
N PRO A 872 37.05 39.42 -24.86
CA PRO A 872 36.54 40.45 -23.95
C PRO A 872 35.20 40.10 -23.24
N ILE A 873 35.03 40.71 -22.06
CA ILE A 873 33.81 41.43 -21.58
C ILE A 873 32.63 40.53 -21.12
N GLN A 874 32.44 40.41 -19.80
CA GLN A 874 31.61 41.30 -18.93
C GLN A 874 30.12 41.16 -19.25
N GLU A 875 29.40 40.41 -18.42
CA GLU A 875 28.72 40.86 -17.18
C GLU A 875 27.28 41.31 -17.42
N LYS A 876 26.40 40.51 -16.79
CA LYS A 876 25.28 40.91 -15.95
C LYS A 876 24.07 41.60 -16.59
N ALA A 877 22.96 40.89 -16.37
CA ALA A 877 21.73 41.37 -15.75
C ALA A 877 21.04 42.59 -16.37
N PHE A 878 19.79 42.41 -16.82
CA PHE A 878 18.65 43.08 -16.18
C PHE A 878 17.30 42.66 -16.79
N TYR A 879 16.31 42.63 -15.88
CA TYR A 879 14.87 42.83 -16.03
C TYR A 879 13.90 41.73 -16.50
N TYR A 880 12.99 41.47 -15.57
CA TYR A 880 11.65 40.89 -15.67
C TYR A 880 10.75 41.64 -16.66
N ALA A 881 9.75 40.90 -17.14
CA ALA A 881 8.47 41.34 -17.72
C ALA A 881 8.55 42.11 -19.04
N ASP A 882 8.08 41.49 -20.14
CA ASP A 882 6.80 41.94 -20.66
C ASP A 882 6.12 40.95 -21.61
N SER A 883 4.81 41.11 -21.57
CA SER A 883 3.71 40.49 -22.27
C SER A 883 3.73 40.65 -23.81
N TYR A 884 3.12 39.68 -24.49
CA TYR A 884 2.46 39.73 -25.82
C TYR A 884 3.16 40.37 -27.04
N HIS A 885 3.08 39.65 -28.16
CA HIS A 885 3.54 39.94 -29.53
C HIS A 885 5.04 39.69 -29.85
N THR A 886 5.30 38.61 -30.61
CA THR A 886 5.90 38.66 -31.97
C THR A 886 6.22 37.24 -32.46
N SER A 887 5.31 36.66 -33.23
CA SER A 887 5.36 35.30 -33.80
C SER A 887 6.44 35.07 -34.88
N SER A 888 7.37 36.02 -35.08
CA SER A 888 8.47 35.91 -36.07
C SER A 888 9.86 35.69 -35.44
N LYS A 889 10.10 36.09 -34.18
CA LYS A 889 11.38 35.86 -33.49
C LYS A 889 11.55 34.41 -33.01
N SER A 890 10.45 33.73 -32.68
CA SER A 890 10.47 32.33 -32.21
C SER A 890 10.86 31.34 -33.32
N GLN A 891 10.52 31.63 -34.59
CA GLN A 891 10.91 30.80 -35.73
C GLN A 891 12.40 30.90 -36.04
N LEU A 892 12.99 32.10 -35.97
CA LEU A 892 14.42 32.30 -36.19
C LEU A 892 15.26 31.63 -35.08
N GLN A 893 14.82 31.71 -33.82
CA GLN A 893 15.47 31.03 -32.70
C GLN A 893 15.33 29.50 -32.79
N ALA A 894 14.19 28.98 -33.25
CA ALA A 894 14.02 27.55 -33.49
C ALA A 894 14.92 27.04 -34.62
N GLN A 895 15.11 27.84 -35.68
CA GLN A 895 15.96 27.50 -36.81
C GLN A 895 17.45 27.50 -36.44
N GLN A 896 17.92 28.49 -35.69
CA GLN A 896 19.28 28.52 -35.14
C GLN A 896 19.55 27.36 -34.18
N LYS A 897 18.57 26.99 -33.35
CA LYS A 897 18.69 25.85 -32.43
C LYS A 897 18.74 24.52 -33.18
N LYS A 898 18.01 24.40 -34.30
CA LYS A 898 18.04 23.23 -35.18
C LYS A 898 19.41 23.09 -35.89
N GLU A 899 19.98 24.17 -36.39
CA GLU A 899 21.32 24.15 -37.01
C GLU A 899 22.42 23.79 -36.00
N LEU A 900 22.36 24.31 -34.78
CA LEU A 900 23.29 23.97 -33.72
C LEU A 900 23.22 22.49 -33.33
N MET A 901 22.00 21.92 -33.29
CA MET A 901 21.81 20.49 -33.04
C MET A 901 22.36 19.61 -34.17
N ILE A 902 22.24 20.05 -35.43
CA ILE A 902 22.81 19.35 -36.59
C ILE A 902 24.34 19.35 -36.52
N GLN A 903 24.96 20.50 -36.22
CA GLN A 903 26.41 20.59 -36.04
C GLN A 903 26.90 19.70 -34.90
N ARG A 904 26.22 19.71 -33.75
CA ARG A 904 26.55 18.84 -32.60
C ARG A 904 26.45 17.34 -32.97
N ALA A 905 25.43 16.96 -33.74
CA ALA A 905 25.26 15.59 -34.19
C ALA A 905 26.37 15.15 -35.17
N GLN A 906 26.84 16.06 -36.04
CA GLN A 906 27.97 15.80 -36.94
C GLN A 906 29.29 15.64 -36.18
N GLU A 907 29.53 16.48 -35.15
CA GLU A 907 30.70 16.38 -34.26
C GLU A 907 30.74 15.03 -33.54
N ILE A 908 29.61 14.60 -32.96
CA ILE A 908 29.48 13.30 -32.29
C ILE A 908 29.73 12.14 -33.26
N LYS A 909 29.21 12.24 -34.50
CA LYS A 909 29.43 11.21 -35.53
C LYS A 909 30.91 11.11 -35.93
N LYS A 910 31.63 12.23 -35.93
CA LYS A 910 33.08 12.26 -36.18
C LYS A 910 33.85 11.61 -35.03
N GLN A 911 33.52 11.95 -33.78
CA GLN A 911 34.12 11.34 -32.59
C GLN A 911 33.87 9.83 -32.49
N LEU A 912 32.67 9.37 -32.85
CA LEU A 912 32.36 7.93 -32.88
C LEU A 912 33.18 7.18 -33.93
N LYS A 913 33.38 7.75 -35.11
CA LYS A 913 34.27 7.16 -36.14
C LYS A 913 35.73 7.11 -35.69
N GLU A 914 36.17 8.09 -34.92
CA GLU A 914 37.53 8.13 -34.37
C GLU A 914 37.71 7.09 -33.26
N HIS A 915 36.71 6.92 -32.39
CA HIS A 915 36.68 5.84 -31.40
C HIS A 915 36.61 4.46 -32.03
N GLU A 916 35.81 4.27 -33.08
CA GLU A 916 35.74 3.01 -33.82
C GLU A 916 37.09 2.68 -34.46
N LYS A 917 37.77 3.66 -35.07
CA LYS A 917 39.11 3.49 -35.63
C LYS A 917 40.15 3.14 -34.54
N ASN A 918 40.07 3.77 -33.38
CA ASN A 918 40.95 3.47 -32.24
C ASN A 918 40.67 2.07 -31.65
N LEU A 919 39.41 1.64 -31.63
CA LEU A 919 39.02 0.30 -31.19
C LEU A 919 39.52 -0.78 -32.15
N TYR A 920 39.41 -0.56 -33.47
CA TYR A 920 40.00 -1.46 -34.46
C TYR A 920 41.52 -1.52 -34.40
N ALA A 921 42.19 -0.39 -34.13
CA ALA A 921 43.63 -0.35 -33.92
C ALA A 921 44.06 -1.04 -32.62
N PHE A 922 43.22 -1.02 -31.57
CA PHE A 922 43.44 -1.75 -30.32
C PHE A 922 43.23 -3.25 -30.49
N ILE A 923 42.20 -3.69 -31.23
CA ILE A 923 41.92 -5.11 -31.52
C ILE A 923 42.96 -5.71 -32.48
N SER A 924 43.56 -4.90 -33.35
CA SER A 924 44.61 -5.33 -34.28
C SER A 924 46.02 -5.36 -33.66
N LYS A 925 46.21 -4.78 -32.46
CA LYS A 925 47.43 -4.87 -31.65
C LYS A 925 47.32 -6.04 -30.69
#